data_AF-A0A6C0HU99-F1
#
_entry.id   AF-A0A6C0HU99-F1
#
_cell.length_a   1.000
_cell.length_b   1.000
_cell.length_c   1.000
_cell.angle_alpha   90.00
_cell.angle_beta   90.00
_cell.angle_gamma   90.00
#
_symmetry.space_group_name_H-M   'P 1'
#
loop_
_entity.id
_entity.type
_entity.pdbx_description
1 polymer ?
#
loop_
_entity_poly.entity_id
_entity_poly.type
_entity_poly.pdbx_seq_one_letter_code
_entity_poly.pdbx_strand_id
1 'polypeptide(L)'
;MDLKKNDVEKEEAEKEKEEEEAEKEKEQEEEKEEEKEQDEEEEEEEEEDEEEEEEADEIEQKDEIEIEKEEDPISEPNIEIEIPKKEKYSICLLDSKGNPKQFIVFSGTSQTMSEEEIKNHLFSNDEERNYINTLDPQPIYSSTPQQIHSDDTIRTIKKKIINELGTNKVCYEEIYLFSNYREKIKILDAYQQITGSKKTIGKTETLLEKQLLELENISNQLDKRILGQFLLNLKVENIESVDTEKQEYTYEDLLTFMPKEGSYTTSIPLGQKFSRSHNLLFSGNPFDILASEGDPIFQRSRENDLYVFENHLLMNYGKIQDNIIYCCLVDDVLEYAVDNSFEPKYLIDLYYPLLYKKNITNKELFLENQENLIRNNKELIRPDVIRQFNIIDSFYDIYYSRTSELPYIEKGIEYFDIIIHPDFDIPLPLDIIFKQIHSIKKIPFIKYNPGLRRENIFRLYTEEIAKNGKKIPFLKKSQIFNLSRQTGKSRQISLYIQHETLRQVLDIFLDLEYNGNMRIRCNLKKPISIPDLETIIFNSINPIILSINQFLENSGYTIALFEELKDKRVEIIQLDYGCKINLKKQMKLENLLGCLTTIFDINVMELDVTKNVNIQFVRVDNYVKMNAIAAIITDVFRRTANQEEVMNALMLNFSMDQDTALKEVVKYFNEHTRIQGQYVNKNIDIVDNPGFPVIFSKSPFDDKLVIKVSKINSIEFVDILRIYLDTIIRLTQYPESTNQELLEKMILLCNKKTKKVQIDKGIDNLIITGNTVPIVPLEIFDRNEDEIEEKEDINDFEEDEYKYIPLDEEEVEEKDEVKEKNEVKEKNEDKHHDESDDKEEQQIPLQQNPSEKTPSIKSNESNRFLPSEPSSIKSNESNRFLPSEPSSVKSNESNRFLPSEPSSVKSNESNKFLPSEPSSVKS
;
A
#
# COMPACT_ATOMS: atom_id res chain seq x y z
N MET A 1 -69.05 34.72 44.32
CA MET A 1 -67.80 35.41 43.93
C MET A 1 -67.68 35.46 42.39
N ASP A 2 -68.80 35.63 41.70
CA ASP A 2 -69.02 34.91 40.43
C ASP A 2 -68.78 35.83 39.22
N LEU A 3 -68.87 37.15 39.45
CA LEU A 3 -68.43 38.22 38.53
C LEU A 3 -66.90 38.36 38.41
N LYS A 4 -66.10 37.38 38.87
CA LYS A 4 -64.64 37.34 38.67
C LYS A 4 -64.12 36.02 38.12
N LYS A 5 -65.01 35.04 37.88
CA LYS A 5 -64.67 33.82 37.16
C LYS A 5 -64.95 33.98 35.67
N ASN A 6 -66.14 34.48 35.33
CA ASN A 6 -66.58 34.69 33.95
C ASN A 6 -65.68 35.64 33.14
N ASP A 7 -64.97 36.57 33.78
CA ASP A 7 -64.05 37.48 33.10
C ASP A 7 -62.72 36.76 32.74
N VAL A 8 -62.20 35.91 33.65
CA VAL A 8 -60.97 35.12 33.42
C VAL A 8 -61.22 33.98 32.44
N GLU A 9 -62.35 33.27 32.58
CA GLU A 9 -62.81 32.25 31.62
C GLU A 9 -63.15 32.85 30.25
N LYS A 10 -63.23 34.20 30.13
CA LYS A 10 -63.27 34.92 28.84
C LYS A 10 -61.89 35.31 28.34
N GLU A 11 -60.98 35.82 29.17
CA GLU A 11 -59.60 36.12 28.76
C GLU A 11 -58.86 34.85 28.31
N GLU A 12 -59.08 33.71 28.97
CA GLU A 12 -58.51 32.41 28.55
C GLU A 12 -59.11 31.94 27.21
N ALA A 13 -60.44 32.01 27.04
CA ALA A 13 -61.10 31.59 25.79
C ALA A 13 -60.95 32.57 24.61
N GLU A 14 -60.59 33.83 24.85
CA GLU A 14 -60.19 34.79 23.81
C GLU A 14 -58.71 34.57 23.43
N LYS A 15 -57.85 34.15 24.38
CA LYS A 15 -56.46 33.75 24.09
C LYS A 15 -56.31 32.43 23.35
N GLU A 16 -57.03 31.38 23.77
CA GLU A 16 -57.03 30.11 23.03
C GLU A 16 -57.44 30.35 21.57
N LYS A 17 -58.31 31.33 21.30
CA LYS A 17 -58.67 31.74 19.94
C LYS A 17 -57.61 32.55 19.21
N GLU A 18 -56.91 33.47 19.88
CA GLU A 18 -55.77 34.18 19.26
C GLU A 18 -54.63 33.20 18.92
N GLU A 19 -54.40 32.17 19.73
CA GLU A 19 -53.46 31.08 19.40
C GLU A 19 -54.00 30.17 18.28
N GLU A 20 -55.28 29.77 18.30
CA GLU A 20 -55.89 28.91 17.26
C GLU A 20 -56.13 29.63 15.91
N GLU A 21 -56.11 30.97 15.86
CA GLU A 21 -56.06 31.76 14.63
C GLU A 21 -54.61 31.97 14.16
N ALA A 22 -53.66 32.28 15.06
CA ALA A 22 -52.24 32.43 14.70
C ALA A 22 -51.60 31.12 14.20
N GLU A 23 -51.98 29.97 14.75
CA GLU A 23 -51.50 28.66 14.29
C GLU A 23 -52.00 28.36 12.87
N LYS A 24 -53.22 28.80 12.50
CA LYS A 24 -53.75 28.67 11.14
C LYS A 24 -53.23 29.71 10.15
N GLU A 25 -52.94 30.92 10.59
CA GLU A 25 -52.19 31.88 9.75
C GLU A 25 -50.80 31.32 9.44
N LYS A 26 -50.19 30.60 10.39
CA LYS A 26 -48.88 29.96 10.21
C LYS A 26 -48.92 28.70 9.34
N GLU A 27 -49.90 27.82 9.51
CA GLU A 27 -50.16 26.72 8.55
C GLU A 27 -50.38 27.26 7.12
N GLN A 28 -51.05 28.42 6.99
CA GLN A 28 -51.24 29.08 5.69
C GLN A 28 -50.03 29.90 5.18
N GLU A 29 -49.02 30.18 6.00
CA GLU A 29 -47.73 30.66 5.50
C GLU A 29 -46.87 29.46 5.08
N GLU A 30 -46.86 28.36 5.83
CA GLU A 30 -46.14 27.13 5.49
C GLU A 30 -46.70 26.46 4.21
N GLU A 31 -48.03 26.33 4.03
CA GLU A 31 -48.63 25.88 2.75
C GLU A 31 -48.24 26.78 1.55
N LYS A 32 -47.94 28.07 1.79
CA LYS A 32 -47.52 29.01 0.72
C LYS A 32 -46.02 29.09 0.52
N GLU A 33 -45.21 28.62 1.47
CA GLU A 33 -43.80 28.36 1.23
C GLU A 33 -43.65 27.01 0.51
N GLU A 34 -44.45 25.98 0.84
CA GLU A 34 -44.48 24.71 0.09
C GLU A 34 -45.05 24.85 -1.35
N GLU A 35 -46.17 25.56 -1.57
CA GLU A 35 -46.65 25.85 -2.94
C GLU A 35 -45.59 26.62 -3.75
N LYS A 36 -44.78 27.45 -3.10
CA LYS A 36 -43.81 28.33 -3.77
C LYS A 36 -42.43 27.70 -3.95
N GLU A 37 -42.02 26.78 -3.08
CA GLU A 37 -40.88 25.89 -3.34
C GLU A 37 -41.23 24.90 -4.47
N GLN A 38 -42.49 24.49 -4.62
CA GLN A 38 -42.94 23.71 -5.79
C GLN A 38 -43.04 24.56 -7.08
N ASP A 39 -43.55 25.80 -7.03
CA ASP A 39 -43.47 26.71 -8.18
C ASP A 39 -42.00 27.00 -8.57
N GLU A 40 -41.07 27.10 -7.62
CA GLU A 40 -39.63 27.31 -7.89
C GLU A 40 -38.90 26.01 -8.34
N GLU A 41 -39.32 24.82 -7.90
CA GLU A 41 -38.84 23.53 -8.45
C GLU A 41 -39.41 23.26 -9.87
N GLU A 42 -40.67 23.62 -10.18
CA GLU A 42 -41.20 23.54 -11.54
C GLU A 42 -40.58 24.61 -12.48
N GLU A 43 -40.24 25.83 -11.99
CA GLU A 43 -39.44 26.80 -12.78
C GLU A 43 -37.97 26.35 -12.97
N GLU A 44 -37.33 25.65 -12.00
CA GLU A 44 -35.99 25.06 -12.21
C GLU A 44 -36.02 23.81 -13.14
N GLU A 45 -37.06 22.97 -13.10
CA GLU A 45 -37.23 21.87 -14.09
C GLU A 45 -37.56 22.42 -15.50
N GLU A 46 -38.37 23.48 -15.66
CA GLU A 46 -38.57 24.13 -16.98
C GLU A 46 -37.30 24.87 -17.49
N GLU A 47 -36.45 25.46 -16.62
CA GLU A 47 -35.15 26.02 -17.04
C GLU A 47 -34.11 24.91 -17.38
N GLU A 48 -34.09 23.74 -16.70
CA GLU A 48 -33.22 22.62 -17.10
C GLU A 48 -33.71 21.95 -18.41
N ASP A 49 -35.02 21.80 -18.65
CA ASP A 49 -35.56 21.29 -19.93
C ASP A 49 -35.34 22.31 -21.08
N GLU A 50 -35.42 23.64 -20.86
CA GLU A 50 -35.04 24.64 -21.87
C GLU A 50 -33.50 24.68 -22.10
N GLU A 51 -32.64 24.46 -21.09
CA GLU A 51 -31.18 24.29 -21.32
C GLU A 51 -30.84 22.95 -22.02
N GLU A 52 -31.57 21.85 -21.78
CA GLU A 52 -31.39 20.60 -22.56
C GLU A 52 -31.92 20.73 -24.00
N GLU A 53 -33.04 21.43 -24.26
CA GLU A 53 -33.46 21.73 -25.65
C GLU A 53 -32.49 22.72 -26.34
N GLU A 54 -31.97 23.77 -25.67
CA GLU A 54 -30.95 24.65 -26.28
C GLU A 54 -29.59 23.94 -26.49
N GLU A 55 -29.09 23.07 -25.58
CA GLU A 55 -27.90 22.25 -25.88
C GLU A 55 -28.17 21.23 -27.00
N ALA A 56 -29.36 20.63 -27.08
CA ALA A 56 -29.73 19.70 -28.15
C ALA A 56 -29.79 20.39 -29.52
N ASP A 57 -30.41 21.57 -29.62
CA ASP A 57 -30.51 22.35 -30.86
C ASP A 57 -29.14 22.97 -31.23
N GLU A 58 -28.32 23.39 -30.25
CA GLU A 58 -26.91 23.72 -30.49
C GLU A 58 -26.07 22.50 -30.91
N ILE A 59 -26.42 21.26 -30.54
CA ILE A 59 -25.74 20.04 -30.98
C ILE A 59 -26.15 19.68 -32.42
N GLU A 60 -27.44 19.63 -32.76
CA GLU A 60 -27.87 19.36 -34.14
C GLU A 60 -27.37 20.45 -35.12
N GLN A 61 -27.38 21.73 -34.72
CA GLN A 61 -26.85 22.82 -35.54
C GLN A 61 -25.31 22.84 -35.64
N LYS A 62 -24.57 22.22 -34.70
CA LYS A 62 -23.12 21.99 -34.85
C LYS A 62 -22.84 20.79 -35.74
N ASP A 63 -23.58 19.68 -35.58
CA ASP A 63 -23.41 18.48 -36.39
C ASP A 63 -23.71 18.75 -37.88
N GLU A 64 -24.77 19.50 -38.23
CA GLU A 64 -25.01 19.89 -39.64
C GLU A 64 -23.91 20.82 -40.23
N ILE A 65 -23.10 21.48 -39.40
CA ILE A 65 -22.09 22.47 -39.84
C ILE A 65 -20.65 21.92 -39.82
N GLU A 66 -20.31 20.97 -38.94
CA GLU A 66 -18.99 20.32 -38.92
C GLU A 66 -18.85 19.19 -39.95
N ILE A 67 -19.95 18.62 -40.46
CA ILE A 67 -19.92 17.56 -41.51
C ILE A 67 -19.27 18.00 -42.83
N GLU A 68 -19.22 19.29 -43.17
CA GLU A 68 -18.46 19.79 -44.34
C GLU A 68 -16.97 20.14 -44.05
N LYS A 69 -16.44 19.78 -42.87
CA LYS A 69 -15.00 19.93 -42.54
C LYS A 69 -14.44 18.72 -41.81
N GLU A 70 -14.26 17.64 -42.56
CA GLU A 70 -13.15 16.71 -42.30
C GLU A 70 -11.82 17.50 -42.34
N GLU A 71 -11.28 17.92 -41.19
CA GLU A 71 -9.84 18.14 -41.09
C GLU A 71 -9.18 16.76 -41.29
N ASP A 72 -8.33 16.65 -42.33
CA ASP A 72 -7.60 15.42 -42.64
C ASP A 72 -7.02 14.81 -41.34
N PRO A 73 -7.27 13.51 -41.04
CA PRO A 73 -6.73 12.90 -39.84
C PRO A 73 -5.21 13.04 -39.88
N ILE A 74 -4.66 13.80 -38.91
CA ILE A 74 -3.26 14.23 -38.87
C ILE A 74 -2.39 13.03 -39.18
N SER A 75 -1.76 13.02 -40.35
CA SER A 75 -1.02 11.86 -40.84
C SER A 75 0.14 11.60 -39.89
N GLU A 76 0.01 10.53 -39.10
CA GLU A 76 0.97 10.25 -38.05
C GLU A 76 2.36 10.11 -38.69
N PRO A 77 3.37 10.87 -38.21
CA PRO A 77 4.71 10.73 -38.73
C PRO A 77 5.14 9.29 -38.49
N ASN A 78 5.61 8.63 -39.55
CA ASN A 78 5.81 7.17 -39.56
C ASN A 78 7.11 6.79 -38.82
N ILE A 79 7.14 7.06 -37.51
CA ILE A 79 8.25 6.82 -36.61
C ILE A 79 8.26 5.33 -36.26
N GLU A 80 9.33 4.63 -36.61
CA GLU A 80 9.55 3.24 -36.24
C GLU A 80 10.01 3.16 -34.76
N ILE A 81 9.05 3.25 -33.83
CA ILE A 81 9.30 3.19 -32.38
C ILE A 81 9.43 1.72 -31.96
N GLU A 82 10.66 1.20 -31.88
CA GLU A 82 10.91 -0.17 -31.38
C GLU A 82 10.78 -0.26 -29.84
N ILE A 83 9.54 -0.29 -29.36
CA ILE A 83 9.23 -0.62 -27.97
C ILE A 83 9.70 -2.06 -27.66
N PRO A 84 10.43 -2.32 -26.55
CA PRO A 84 10.94 -3.66 -26.25
C PRO A 84 9.84 -4.72 -26.13
N LYS A 85 10.11 -5.96 -26.59
CA LYS A 85 9.15 -7.09 -26.50
C LYS A 85 8.54 -7.28 -25.10
N LYS A 86 9.29 -6.95 -24.03
CA LYS A 86 8.83 -7.05 -22.63
C LYS A 86 7.71 -6.06 -22.24
N GLU A 87 7.50 -4.98 -22.99
CA GLU A 87 6.43 -3.99 -22.75
C GLU A 87 5.26 -4.14 -23.73
N LYS A 88 5.42 -4.92 -24.81
CA LYS A 88 4.34 -5.22 -25.73
C LYS A 88 3.46 -6.30 -25.13
N TYR A 89 2.18 -6.01 -24.98
CA TYR A 89 1.17 -6.96 -24.50
C TYR A 89 0.26 -7.37 -25.67
N SER A 90 -0.35 -8.56 -25.53
CA SER A 90 -1.28 -9.08 -26.53
C SER A 90 -2.59 -9.50 -25.86
N ILE A 91 -3.71 -9.06 -26.43
CA ILE A 91 -5.04 -9.53 -26.05
C ILE A 91 -5.39 -10.76 -26.88
N CYS A 92 -5.79 -11.84 -26.22
CA CYS A 92 -6.31 -13.06 -26.82
C CYS A 92 -7.81 -13.16 -26.52
N LEU A 93 -8.66 -12.80 -27.48
CA LEU A 93 -10.10 -12.99 -27.39
C LEU A 93 -10.41 -14.48 -27.57
N LEU A 94 -11.24 -15.07 -26.71
CA LEU A 94 -11.64 -16.48 -26.78
C LEU A 94 -13.04 -16.66 -27.40
N ASP A 95 -13.31 -17.85 -27.93
CA ASP A 95 -14.64 -18.32 -28.35
C ASP A 95 -15.37 -19.09 -27.24
N SER A 96 -16.63 -19.47 -27.47
CA SER A 96 -17.45 -20.27 -26.56
C SER A 96 -16.96 -21.71 -26.29
N LYS A 97 -15.82 -22.10 -26.86
CA LYS A 97 -15.12 -23.35 -26.58
C LYS A 97 -13.76 -23.11 -25.91
N GLY A 98 -13.45 -21.87 -25.52
CA GLY A 98 -12.18 -21.46 -24.94
C GLY A 98 -11.01 -21.38 -25.91
N ASN A 99 -11.24 -21.45 -27.23
CA ASN A 99 -10.18 -21.36 -28.24
C ASN A 99 -9.90 -19.91 -28.63
N PRO A 100 -8.66 -19.54 -28.99
CA PRO A 100 -8.36 -18.23 -29.54
C PRO A 100 -9.16 -17.90 -30.80
N LYS A 101 -9.91 -16.81 -30.73
CA LYS A 101 -10.81 -16.22 -31.74
C LYS A 101 -10.13 -15.05 -32.46
N GLN A 102 -9.42 -14.21 -31.70
CA GLN A 102 -8.60 -13.11 -32.23
C GLN A 102 -7.40 -12.81 -31.31
N PHE A 103 -6.26 -12.46 -31.90
CA PHE A 103 -5.11 -11.86 -31.22
C PHE A 103 -4.94 -10.40 -31.63
N ILE A 104 -4.82 -9.50 -30.65
CA ILE A 104 -4.57 -8.07 -30.84
C ILE A 104 -3.27 -7.70 -30.11
N VAL A 105 -2.21 -7.39 -30.86
CA VAL A 105 -0.92 -6.93 -30.29
C VAL A 105 -0.98 -5.42 -30.06
N PHE A 106 -0.84 -4.99 -28.82
CA PHE A 106 -0.69 -3.58 -28.44
C PHE A 106 0.76 -3.17 -28.69
N SER A 107 1.05 -2.77 -29.92
CA SER A 107 2.41 -2.69 -30.46
C SER A 107 3.03 -1.30 -30.34
N GLY A 108 2.22 -0.26 -30.09
CA GLY A 108 2.65 1.14 -30.09
C GLY A 108 3.03 1.69 -31.46
N THR A 109 2.68 0.99 -32.54
CA THR A 109 3.09 1.33 -33.92
C THR A 109 1.89 1.52 -34.84
N SER A 110 1.82 2.67 -35.50
CA SER A 110 0.82 2.96 -36.55
C SER A 110 0.99 2.08 -37.79
N GLN A 111 2.21 1.58 -38.03
CA GLN A 111 2.47 0.52 -39.00
C GLN A 111 1.93 -0.82 -38.46
N THR A 112 1.08 -1.46 -39.26
CA THR A 112 0.53 -2.79 -38.97
C THR A 112 1.61 -3.87 -39.06
N MET A 113 1.65 -4.75 -38.06
CA MET A 113 2.48 -5.95 -38.07
C MET A 113 1.87 -6.99 -39.01
N SER A 114 2.70 -7.72 -39.74
CA SER A 114 2.25 -8.89 -40.51
C SER A 114 1.86 -10.06 -39.60
N GLU A 115 1.02 -10.97 -40.11
CA GLU A 115 0.62 -12.18 -39.40
C GLU A 115 1.83 -13.03 -38.94
N GLU A 116 2.89 -13.09 -39.74
CA GLU A 116 4.12 -13.81 -39.37
C GLU A 116 4.87 -13.11 -38.22
N GLU A 117 4.97 -11.77 -38.22
CA GLU A 117 5.57 -11.01 -37.12
C GLU A 117 4.75 -11.12 -35.84
N ILE A 118 3.42 -11.10 -35.93
CA ILE A 118 2.52 -11.34 -34.80
C ILE A 118 2.69 -12.78 -34.26
N LYS A 119 2.71 -13.80 -35.12
CA LYS A 119 2.94 -15.19 -34.71
C LYS A 119 4.33 -15.40 -34.08
N ASN A 120 5.36 -14.72 -34.58
CA ASN A 120 6.71 -14.74 -33.99
C ASN A 120 6.82 -13.89 -32.69
N HIS A 121 5.92 -12.94 -32.48
CA HIS A 121 5.79 -12.22 -31.20
C HIS A 121 5.09 -13.08 -30.15
N LEU A 122 3.95 -13.68 -30.49
CA LEU A 122 3.12 -14.48 -29.57
C LEU A 122 3.79 -15.81 -29.18
N PHE A 123 4.16 -16.63 -30.18
CA PHE A 123 4.49 -18.03 -29.95
C PHE A 123 6.00 -18.24 -29.87
N SER A 124 6.48 -18.56 -28.67
CA SER A 124 7.88 -18.92 -28.42
C SER A 124 8.17 -20.41 -28.67
N ASN A 125 7.13 -21.24 -28.86
CA ASN A 125 7.22 -22.68 -29.15
C ASN A 125 6.49 -23.03 -30.46
N ASP A 126 7.08 -23.91 -31.28
CA ASP A 126 6.46 -24.44 -32.49
C ASP A 126 5.22 -25.31 -32.18
N GLU A 127 5.14 -25.94 -31.00
CA GLU A 127 4.02 -26.81 -30.63
C GLU A 127 2.72 -26.02 -30.43
N GLU A 128 2.77 -24.90 -29.72
CA GLU A 128 1.64 -23.96 -29.57
C GLU A 128 1.22 -23.42 -30.94
N ARG A 129 2.19 -22.98 -31.76
CA ARG A 129 1.95 -22.51 -33.12
C ARG A 129 1.28 -23.58 -33.98
N ASN A 130 1.69 -24.84 -33.86
CA ASN A 130 1.09 -25.97 -34.58
C ASN A 130 -0.34 -26.26 -34.09
N TYR A 131 -0.61 -26.26 -32.79
CA TYR A 131 -1.96 -26.40 -32.25
C TYR A 131 -2.89 -25.29 -32.78
N ILE A 132 -2.47 -24.03 -32.68
CA ILE A 132 -3.26 -22.89 -33.20
C ILE A 132 -3.51 -23.01 -34.70
N ASN A 133 -2.53 -23.46 -35.49
CA ASN A 133 -2.70 -23.73 -36.93
C ASN A 133 -3.65 -24.93 -37.25
N THR A 134 -4.15 -25.67 -36.25
CA THR A 134 -5.16 -26.74 -36.45
C THR A 134 -6.59 -26.34 -36.07
N LEU A 135 -6.80 -25.14 -35.53
CA LEU A 135 -8.13 -24.62 -35.20
C LEU A 135 -8.97 -24.30 -36.45
N ASP A 136 -10.27 -24.54 -36.39
CA ASP A 136 -11.25 -24.17 -37.42
C ASP A 136 -12.49 -23.54 -36.74
N PRO A 137 -12.75 -22.23 -36.92
CA PRO A 137 -12.00 -21.28 -37.74
C PRO A 137 -10.58 -20.98 -37.19
N GLN A 138 -9.70 -20.49 -38.08
CA GLN A 138 -8.42 -19.91 -37.68
C GLN A 138 -8.61 -18.55 -36.97
N PRO A 139 -7.83 -18.23 -35.92
CA PRO A 139 -7.91 -16.93 -35.26
C PRO A 139 -7.49 -15.77 -36.18
N ILE A 140 -8.12 -14.62 -35.98
CA ILE A 140 -7.74 -13.36 -36.62
C ILE A 140 -6.50 -12.78 -35.90
N TYR A 141 -5.57 -12.19 -36.64
CA TYR A 141 -4.38 -11.51 -36.10
C TYR A 141 -4.37 -10.03 -36.49
N SER A 142 -4.15 -9.15 -35.51
CA SER A 142 -4.13 -7.69 -35.69
C SER A 142 -3.16 -7.01 -34.72
N SER A 143 -2.74 -5.79 -35.03
CA SER A 143 -1.91 -4.94 -34.15
C SER A 143 -2.46 -3.52 -34.09
N THR A 144 -2.29 -2.84 -32.95
CA THR A 144 -2.77 -1.46 -32.72
C THR A 144 -1.65 -0.50 -32.29
N PRO A 145 -1.72 0.79 -32.68
CA PRO A 145 -0.88 1.85 -32.12
C PRO A 145 -1.12 2.12 -30.62
N GLN A 146 -2.20 1.62 -30.00
CA GLN A 146 -2.34 1.67 -28.54
C GLN A 146 -1.30 0.79 -27.85
N GLN A 147 -0.85 1.22 -26.66
CA GLN A 147 0.00 0.44 -25.76
C GLN A 147 -0.78 0.01 -24.51
N ILE A 148 -0.33 -1.04 -23.81
CA ILE A 148 -0.81 -1.40 -22.46
C ILE A 148 0.40 -1.34 -21.53
N HIS A 149 0.28 -0.66 -20.40
CA HIS A 149 1.38 -0.46 -19.46
C HIS A 149 1.20 -1.29 -18.19
N SER A 150 2.32 -1.59 -17.53
CA SER A 150 2.29 -2.31 -16.24
C SER A 150 1.61 -1.50 -15.12
N ASP A 151 1.51 -0.18 -15.27
CA ASP A 151 0.81 0.76 -14.39
C ASP A 151 -0.53 1.25 -14.96
N ASP A 152 -1.09 0.59 -15.97
CA ASP A 152 -2.51 0.76 -16.32
C ASP A 152 -3.39 -0.05 -15.35
N THR A 153 -4.52 0.53 -14.97
CA THR A 153 -5.55 -0.18 -14.19
C THR A 153 -6.30 -1.19 -15.06
N ILE A 154 -6.93 -2.20 -14.45
CA ILE A 154 -7.83 -3.12 -15.16
C ILE A 154 -8.96 -2.35 -15.88
N ARG A 155 -9.51 -1.30 -15.26
CA ARG A 155 -10.45 -0.35 -15.89
C ARG A 155 -9.86 0.36 -17.11
N THR A 156 -8.61 0.77 -17.06
CA THR A 156 -7.90 1.34 -18.22
C THR A 156 -7.76 0.30 -19.33
N ILE A 157 -7.37 -0.92 -19.01
CA ILE A 157 -7.19 -2.01 -19.99
C ILE A 157 -8.53 -2.38 -20.65
N LYS A 158 -9.63 -2.50 -19.89
CA LYS A 158 -10.98 -2.71 -20.45
C LYS A 158 -11.36 -1.59 -21.43
N LYS A 159 -11.16 -0.31 -21.07
CA LYS A 159 -11.39 0.83 -21.98
C LYS A 159 -10.54 0.76 -23.25
N LYS A 160 -9.25 0.43 -23.14
CA LYS A 160 -8.34 0.26 -24.29
C LYS A 160 -8.80 -0.88 -25.22
N ILE A 161 -9.31 -1.99 -24.66
CA ILE A 161 -9.89 -3.12 -25.41
C ILE A 161 -11.18 -2.73 -26.15
N ILE A 162 -12.11 -2.03 -25.49
CA ILE A 162 -13.37 -1.58 -26.13
C ILE A 162 -13.08 -0.62 -27.28
N ASN A 163 -12.07 0.24 -27.15
CA ASN A 163 -11.63 1.16 -28.20
C ASN A 163 -11.11 0.41 -29.45
N GLU A 164 -10.51 -0.78 -29.30
CA GLU A 164 -10.10 -1.64 -30.43
C GLU A 164 -11.24 -2.48 -31.02
N LEU A 165 -12.03 -3.14 -30.16
CA LEU A 165 -13.11 -4.01 -30.63
C LEU A 165 -14.24 -3.19 -31.29
N GLY A 166 -14.51 -2.00 -30.73
CA GLY A 166 -15.46 -1.00 -31.18
C GLY A 166 -16.49 -0.68 -30.09
N THR A 167 -16.62 0.61 -29.75
CA THR A 167 -17.49 1.13 -28.68
C THR A 167 -18.96 0.72 -28.80
N ASN A 168 -19.45 0.48 -30.01
CA ASN A 168 -20.83 0.07 -30.31
C ASN A 168 -21.03 -1.46 -30.42
N LYS A 169 -20.05 -2.29 -30.00
CA LYS A 169 -20.09 -3.76 -30.13
C LYS A 169 -19.90 -4.54 -28.83
N VAL A 170 -19.19 -3.97 -27.86
CA VAL A 170 -18.81 -4.64 -26.60
C VAL A 170 -18.96 -3.64 -25.46
N CYS A 171 -19.77 -3.95 -24.45
CA CYS A 171 -19.92 -3.11 -23.26
C CYS A 171 -18.81 -3.33 -22.23
N TYR A 172 -18.74 -2.46 -21.22
CA TYR A 172 -17.69 -2.53 -20.20
C TYR A 172 -17.86 -3.71 -19.25
N GLU A 173 -19.10 -4.03 -18.87
CA GLU A 173 -19.43 -5.04 -17.87
C GLU A 173 -19.35 -6.48 -18.39
N GLU A 174 -19.36 -6.69 -19.71
CA GLU A 174 -19.22 -8.02 -20.33
C GLU A 174 -17.77 -8.49 -20.52
N ILE A 175 -16.77 -7.68 -20.16
CA ILE A 175 -15.35 -8.03 -20.31
C ILE A 175 -14.80 -8.62 -19.02
N TYR A 176 -14.51 -9.93 -19.05
CA TYR A 176 -13.66 -10.59 -18.06
C TYR A 176 -12.25 -10.81 -18.63
N LEU A 177 -11.23 -10.62 -17.79
CA LEU A 177 -9.82 -10.73 -18.16
C LEU A 177 -9.09 -11.73 -17.26
N PHE A 178 -8.21 -12.55 -17.85
CA PHE A 178 -7.29 -13.42 -17.11
C PHE A 178 -5.93 -13.52 -17.80
N SER A 179 -4.91 -13.99 -17.08
CA SER A 179 -3.59 -14.28 -17.66
C SER A 179 -3.05 -15.61 -17.16
N ASN A 180 -2.15 -16.23 -17.95
CA ASN A 180 -1.34 -17.34 -17.47
C ASN A 180 -0.13 -16.79 -16.71
N TYR A 181 0.30 -17.44 -15.63
CA TYR A 181 1.60 -17.20 -15.00
C TYR A 181 2.22 -18.50 -14.46
N ARG A 182 3.52 -18.49 -14.17
CA ARG A 182 4.23 -19.64 -13.57
C ARG A 182 4.45 -19.44 -12.08
N GLU A 183 3.77 -20.24 -11.27
CA GLU A 183 3.96 -20.28 -9.82
C GLU A 183 4.98 -21.38 -9.42
N LYS A 184 5.58 -21.29 -8.23
CA LYS A 184 6.28 -22.40 -7.56
C LYS A 184 5.36 -22.96 -6.48
N ILE A 185 4.91 -24.20 -6.61
CA ILE A 185 3.94 -24.81 -5.69
C ILE A 185 4.59 -25.96 -4.93
N LYS A 186 4.47 -25.90 -3.60
CA LYS A 186 4.76 -26.99 -2.67
C LYS A 186 3.53 -27.88 -2.57
N ILE A 187 3.63 -29.12 -3.05
CA ILE A 187 2.48 -30.03 -3.15
C ILE A 187 1.93 -30.42 -1.77
N LEU A 188 2.76 -30.39 -0.72
CA LEU A 188 2.31 -30.63 0.65
C LEU A 188 1.40 -29.50 1.18
N ASP A 189 1.74 -28.25 0.86
CA ASP A 189 1.01 -27.06 1.30
C ASP A 189 -0.32 -26.97 0.54
N ALA A 190 -0.27 -27.19 -0.79
CA ALA A 190 -1.45 -27.31 -1.65
C ALA A 190 -2.41 -28.40 -1.18
N TYR A 191 -1.89 -29.59 -0.86
CA TYR A 191 -2.69 -30.71 -0.35
C TYR A 191 -3.42 -30.32 0.95
N GLN A 192 -2.69 -29.78 1.94
CA GLN A 192 -3.27 -29.35 3.23
C GLN A 192 -4.28 -28.20 3.08
N GLN A 193 -4.08 -27.30 2.11
CA GLN A 193 -5.03 -26.24 1.79
C GLN A 193 -6.34 -26.80 1.23
N ILE A 194 -6.27 -27.79 0.34
CA ILE A 194 -7.43 -28.37 -0.36
C ILE A 194 -8.19 -29.36 0.55
N THR A 195 -7.49 -30.21 1.31
CA THR A 195 -8.12 -31.18 2.24
C THR A 195 -8.56 -30.57 3.57
N GLY A 196 -8.32 -29.27 3.79
CA GLY A 196 -8.62 -28.58 5.06
C GLY A 196 -7.68 -28.95 6.22
N SER A 197 -6.70 -29.83 5.99
CA SER A 197 -5.80 -30.41 7.00
C SER A 197 -4.70 -29.43 7.50
N LYS A 198 -5.07 -28.19 7.85
CA LYS A 198 -4.15 -27.18 8.40
C LYS A 198 -3.59 -27.64 9.75
N LYS A 199 -2.34 -28.09 9.74
CA LYS A 199 -1.60 -28.43 10.96
C LYS A 199 -1.38 -27.21 11.85
N THR A 200 -2.14 -27.10 12.94
CA THR A 200 -1.86 -26.14 14.03
C THR A 200 -0.68 -26.59 14.89
N ILE A 201 0.53 -26.61 14.32
CA ILE A 201 1.78 -26.81 15.06
C ILE A 201 2.06 -25.53 15.85
N GLY A 202 1.65 -25.49 17.12
CA GLY A 202 1.87 -24.33 17.98
C GLY A 202 1.16 -24.38 19.33
N LYS A 203 -0.02 -25.02 19.41
CA LYS A 203 -0.66 -25.34 20.69
C LYS A 203 -0.10 -26.65 21.23
N THR A 204 0.11 -26.73 22.55
CA THR A 204 0.89 -27.80 23.19
C THR A 204 0.20 -29.15 23.09
N GLU A 205 0.66 -29.98 22.15
CA GLU A 205 0.08 -31.29 21.81
C GLU A 205 -0.20 -32.17 23.05
N THR A 206 -1.46 -32.27 23.45
CA THR A 206 -1.92 -33.27 24.40
C THR A 206 -1.98 -34.65 23.74
N LEU A 207 -1.91 -35.69 24.57
CA LEU A 207 -2.15 -37.07 24.12
C LEU A 207 -3.55 -37.29 23.52
N LEU A 208 -4.51 -36.41 23.82
CA LEU A 208 -5.87 -36.47 23.29
C LEU A 208 -5.95 -35.90 21.86
N GLU A 209 -5.28 -34.77 21.59
CA GLU A 209 -5.20 -34.19 20.26
C GLU A 209 -4.47 -35.11 19.26
N LYS A 210 -3.44 -35.84 19.70
CA LYS A 210 -2.83 -36.89 18.87
C LYS A 210 -3.80 -38.01 18.50
N GLN A 211 -4.70 -38.41 19.40
CA GLN A 211 -5.71 -39.44 19.12
C GLN A 211 -6.87 -38.92 18.26
N LEU A 212 -7.15 -37.61 18.29
CA LEU A 212 -8.09 -36.97 17.36
C LEU A 212 -7.49 -36.86 15.94
N LEU A 213 -6.22 -36.46 15.82
CA LEU A 213 -5.47 -36.48 14.56
C LEU A 213 -5.43 -37.87 13.90
N GLU A 214 -5.29 -38.95 14.70
CA GLU A 214 -5.37 -40.33 14.20
C GLU A 214 -6.76 -40.73 13.67
N LEU A 215 -7.83 -40.01 14.04
CA LEU A 215 -9.19 -40.20 13.53
C LEU A 215 -9.51 -39.25 12.35
N GLU A 216 -9.05 -38.00 12.38
CA GLU A 216 -9.17 -37.03 11.28
C GLU A 216 -8.38 -37.44 10.03
N ASN A 217 -7.37 -38.29 10.17
CA ASN A 217 -6.66 -38.89 9.02
C ASN A 217 -7.55 -39.70 8.06
N ILE A 218 -8.80 -39.98 8.42
CA ILE A 218 -9.79 -40.63 7.54
C ILE A 218 -10.42 -39.63 6.55
N SER A 219 -10.53 -38.34 6.90
CA SER A 219 -11.09 -37.29 6.02
C SER A 219 -10.04 -36.59 5.14
N ASN A 220 -8.75 -36.84 5.37
CA ASN A 220 -7.65 -36.16 4.69
C ASN A 220 -7.34 -36.73 3.30
N GLN A 221 -8.35 -36.89 2.42
CA GLN A 221 -8.23 -37.41 1.05
C GLN A 221 -8.90 -36.50 0.01
N LEU A 222 -8.39 -36.50 -1.22
CA LEU A 222 -8.94 -35.74 -2.35
C LEU A 222 -9.95 -36.59 -3.15
N ASP A 223 -11.18 -36.10 -3.32
CA ASP A 223 -12.16 -36.63 -4.29
C ASP A 223 -11.62 -36.48 -5.73
N LYS A 224 -11.87 -37.47 -6.59
CA LYS A 224 -11.47 -37.48 -8.01
C LYS A 224 -11.80 -36.19 -8.77
N ARG A 225 -12.95 -35.55 -8.48
CA ARG A 225 -13.38 -34.29 -9.09
C ARG A 225 -12.52 -33.11 -8.63
N ILE A 226 -12.25 -33.04 -7.33
CA ILE A 226 -11.38 -32.04 -6.70
C ILE A 226 -9.96 -32.16 -7.26
N LEU A 227 -9.44 -33.40 -7.36
CA LEU A 227 -8.15 -33.65 -8.02
C LEU A 227 -8.18 -33.22 -9.49
N GLY A 228 -9.24 -33.55 -10.23
CA GLY A 228 -9.39 -33.15 -11.63
C GLY A 228 -9.30 -31.64 -11.83
N GLN A 229 -10.04 -30.85 -11.04
CA GLN A 229 -10.00 -29.39 -11.12
C GLN A 229 -8.64 -28.83 -10.70
N PHE A 230 -7.99 -29.41 -9.68
CA PHE A 230 -6.65 -29.02 -9.26
C PHE A 230 -5.59 -29.25 -10.36
N LEU A 231 -5.62 -30.41 -11.03
CA LEU A 231 -4.69 -30.71 -12.12
C LEU A 231 -4.97 -29.88 -13.39
N LEU A 232 -6.24 -29.56 -13.66
CA LEU A 232 -6.65 -28.66 -14.73
C LEU A 232 -6.14 -27.23 -14.49
N ASN A 233 -6.37 -26.68 -13.29
CA ASN A 233 -5.91 -25.34 -12.90
C ASN A 233 -4.37 -25.20 -12.98
N LEU A 234 -3.63 -26.28 -12.70
CA LEU A 234 -2.16 -26.33 -12.79
C LEU A 234 -1.62 -26.81 -14.14
N LYS A 235 -2.50 -27.06 -15.11
CA LYS A 235 -2.19 -27.46 -16.50
C LYS A 235 -1.16 -28.60 -16.57
N VAL A 236 -1.37 -29.61 -15.74
CA VAL A 236 -0.45 -30.74 -15.56
C VAL A 236 -0.49 -31.66 -16.79
N GLU A 237 0.59 -31.69 -17.58
CA GLU A 237 0.67 -32.44 -18.85
C GLU A 237 0.57 -33.97 -18.66
N ASN A 238 1.14 -34.52 -17.58
CA ASN A 238 1.35 -35.96 -17.40
C ASN A 238 0.15 -36.72 -16.79
N ILE A 239 -1.08 -36.41 -17.23
CA ILE A 239 -2.33 -36.98 -16.68
C ILE A 239 -2.41 -38.50 -16.90
N GLU A 240 -1.74 -39.05 -17.93
CA GLU A 240 -1.68 -40.49 -18.22
C GLU A 240 -1.15 -41.35 -17.06
N SER A 241 -0.44 -40.75 -16.11
CA SER A 241 0.11 -41.42 -14.93
C SER A 241 -0.83 -41.46 -13.71
N VAL A 242 -2.01 -40.86 -13.79
CA VAL A 242 -3.04 -40.86 -12.73
C VAL A 242 -3.94 -42.10 -12.84
N ASP A 243 -4.13 -42.83 -11.74
CA ASP A 243 -5.07 -43.97 -11.68
C ASP A 243 -6.53 -43.50 -11.68
N THR A 244 -7.06 -43.19 -12.86
CA THR A 244 -8.39 -42.59 -13.03
C THR A 244 -9.57 -43.46 -12.57
N GLU A 245 -9.39 -44.74 -12.25
CA GLU A 245 -10.43 -45.58 -11.62
C GLU A 245 -10.58 -45.26 -10.12
N LYS A 246 -9.53 -44.70 -9.49
CA LYS A 246 -9.52 -44.33 -8.08
C LYS A 246 -10.42 -43.12 -7.81
N GLN A 247 -11.17 -43.19 -6.70
CA GLN A 247 -12.13 -42.14 -6.30
C GLN A 247 -11.55 -41.18 -5.23
N GLU A 248 -10.62 -41.67 -4.41
CA GLU A 248 -10.00 -40.94 -3.29
C GLU A 248 -8.47 -41.01 -3.42
N TYR A 249 -7.78 -39.86 -3.31
CA TYR A 249 -6.34 -39.74 -3.53
C TYR A 249 -5.64 -39.14 -2.31
N THR A 250 -4.48 -39.69 -1.97
CA THR A 250 -3.64 -39.29 -0.84
C THR A 250 -2.45 -38.44 -1.28
N TYR A 251 -1.75 -37.82 -0.34
CA TYR A 251 -0.51 -37.08 -0.62
C TYR A 251 0.56 -37.96 -1.30
N GLU A 252 0.68 -39.24 -0.91
CA GLU A 252 1.63 -40.16 -1.55
C GLU A 252 1.22 -40.52 -2.99
N ASP A 253 -0.08 -40.52 -3.31
CA ASP A 253 -0.54 -40.69 -4.70
C ASP A 253 -0.12 -39.49 -5.57
N LEU A 254 -0.29 -38.25 -5.08
CA LEU A 254 0.18 -37.05 -5.79
C LEU A 254 1.67 -37.12 -6.10
N LEU A 255 2.49 -37.63 -5.17
CA LEU A 255 3.93 -37.76 -5.35
C LEU A 255 4.36 -38.80 -6.40
N THR A 256 3.44 -39.62 -6.92
CA THR A 256 3.75 -40.52 -8.04
C THR A 256 3.82 -39.80 -9.39
N PHE A 257 3.14 -38.66 -9.54
CA PHE A 257 3.07 -37.89 -10.79
C PHE A 257 3.42 -36.39 -10.66
N MET A 258 3.48 -35.83 -9.45
CA MET A 258 3.90 -34.45 -9.17
C MET A 258 5.19 -34.41 -8.32
N PRO A 259 6.23 -33.64 -8.69
CA PRO A 259 7.36 -33.39 -7.79
C PRO A 259 6.93 -32.61 -6.54
N LYS A 260 7.53 -32.92 -5.39
CA LYS A 260 7.22 -32.30 -4.07
C LYS A 260 7.17 -30.78 -4.09
N GLU A 261 8.08 -30.19 -4.85
CA GLU A 261 8.08 -28.78 -5.23
C GLU A 261 8.20 -28.75 -6.76
N GLY A 262 7.30 -28.04 -7.42
CA GLY A 262 7.27 -27.92 -8.88
C GLY A 262 6.92 -26.49 -9.30
N SER A 263 7.15 -26.17 -10.56
CA SER A 263 6.63 -24.93 -11.15
C SER A 263 5.63 -25.27 -12.24
N TYR A 264 4.44 -24.67 -12.13
CA TYR A 264 3.26 -25.00 -12.92
C TYR A 264 2.70 -23.70 -13.54
N THR A 265 2.11 -23.80 -14.72
CA THR A 265 1.38 -22.68 -15.31
C THR A 265 -0.07 -22.73 -14.83
N THR A 266 -0.55 -21.62 -14.27
CA THR A 266 -1.92 -21.46 -13.75
C THR A 266 -2.57 -20.19 -14.29
N SER A 267 -3.90 -20.23 -14.45
CA SER A 267 -4.74 -19.11 -14.91
C SER A 267 -5.11 -18.22 -13.72
N ILE A 268 -4.72 -16.93 -13.74
CA ILE A 268 -5.09 -15.94 -12.72
C ILE A 268 -6.09 -14.91 -13.22
N PRO A 269 -7.13 -14.57 -12.43
CA PRO A 269 -8.08 -13.52 -12.77
C PRO A 269 -7.40 -12.15 -12.71
N LEU A 270 -7.56 -11.32 -13.74
CA LEU A 270 -7.15 -9.92 -13.71
C LEU A 270 -8.33 -9.08 -13.22
N GLY A 271 -8.10 -8.27 -12.19
CA GLY A 271 -9.17 -7.51 -11.52
C GLY A 271 -9.88 -8.29 -10.39
N GLN A 272 -9.40 -9.47 -10.01
CA GLN A 272 -9.88 -10.16 -8.80
C GLN A 272 -8.73 -10.63 -7.91
N LYS A 273 -8.95 -10.70 -6.60
CA LYS A 273 -7.94 -11.16 -5.63
C LYS A 273 -8.61 -11.84 -4.42
N PHE A 274 -8.06 -12.98 -4.02
CA PHE A 274 -8.40 -13.62 -2.75
C PHE A 274 -7.80 -12.87 -1.57
N SER A 275 -8.61 -12.66 -0.52
CA SER A 275 -8.24 -11.92 0.69
C SER A 275 -6.98 -12.45 1.41
N ARG A 276 -6.83 -13.78 1.54
CA ARG A 276 -5.69 -14.40 2.24
C ARG A 276 -4.74 -15.18 1.33
N SER A 277 -5.28 -16.03 0.46
CA SER A 277 -4.48 -16.94 -0.37
C SER A 277 -5.22 -17.34 -1.64
N HIS A 278 -4.53 -17.43 -2.77
CA HIS A 278 -5.10 -18.00 -3.99
C HIS A 278 -5.68 -19.39 -3.72
N ASN A 279 -6.94 -19.62 -4.08
CA ASN A 279 -7.58 -20.91 -3.92
C ASN A 279 -7.29 -21.77 -5.15
N LEU A 280 -6.51 -22.84 -4.96
CA LEU A 280 -6.05 -23.74 -6.03
C LEU A 280 -7.16 -24.54 -6.74
N LEU A 281 -8.41 -24.48 -6.23
CA LEU A 281 -9.59 -25.01 -6.93
C LEU A 281 -10.33 -23.97 -7.79
N PHE A 282 -10.07 -22.66 -7.59
CA PHE A 282 -10.61 -21.61 -8.45
C PHE A 282 -9.84 -21.55 -9.76
N SER A 283 -10.53 -21.70 -10.89
CA SER A 283 -9.93 -21.43 -12.20
C SER A 283 -10.04 -19.94 -12.53
N GLY A 284 -8.91 -19.30 -12.87
CA GLY A 284 -8.93 -17.98 -13.50
C GLY A 284 -9.41 -17.98 -14.95
N ASN A 285 -9.55 -19.14 -15.59
CA ASN A 285 -10.13 -19.26 -16.94
C ASN A 285 -11.55 -19.83 -16.86
N PRO A 286 -12.61 -19.10 -17.27
CA PRO A 286 -13.99 -19.58 -17.18
C PRO A 286 -14.27 -20.83 -18.03
N PHE A 287 -13.41 -21.15 -19.00
CA PHE A 287 -13.51 -22.36 -19.83
C PHE A 287 -12.78 -23.58 -19.24
N ASP A 288 -11.93 -23.39 -18.21
CA ASP A 288 -11.19 -24.45 -17.51
C ASP A 288 -11.97 -24.88 -16.22
N ILE A 289 -13.25 -25.23 -16.33
CA ILE A 289 -14.10 -25.66 -15.20
C ILE A 289 -14.64 -27.06 -15.46
N LEU A 290 -14.53 -27.97 -14.48
CA LEU A 290 -15.13 -29.29 -14.57
C LEU A 290 -16.58 -29.28 -14.08
N ALA A 291 -17.49 -29.79 -14.91
CA ALA A 291 -18.88 -30.03 -14.52
C ALA A 291 -18.97 -31.09 -13.42
N SER A 292 -19.79 -30.82 -12.39
CA SER A 292 -20.03 -31.70 -11.26
C SER A 292 -21.52 -32.05 -11.12
N GLU A 293 -21.82 -33.30 -10.77
CA GLU A 293 -23.16 -33.65 -10.31
C GLU A 293 -23.40 -33.05 -8.91
N GLY A 294 -24.32 -32.08 -8.83
CA GLY A 294 -24.62 -31.34 -7.61
C GLY A 294 -23.92 -29.98 -7.56
N ASP A 295 -23.31 -29.66 -6.42
CA ASP A 295 -22.68 -28.37 -6.19
C ASP A 295 -21.39 -28.18 -7.03
N PRO A 296 -21.02 -26.94 -7.41
CA PRO A 296 -19.73 -26.62 -8.02
C PRO A 296 -18.53 -26.93 -7.10
N ILE A 297 -17.41 -27.31 -7.71
CA ILE A 297 -16.17 -27.71 -7.02
C ILE A 297 -15.53 -26.54 -6.24
N PHE A 298 -15.61 -25.32 -6.79
CA PHE A 298 -15.23 -24.10 -6.08
C PHE A 298 -16.47 -23.39 -5.53
N GLN A 299 -16.39 -22.91 -4.29
CA GLN A 299 -17.40 -22.06 -3.67
C GLN A 299 -16.72 -20.89 -2.94
N ARG A 300 -17.37 -19.72 -2.93
CA ARG A 300 -16.92 -18.55 -2.15
C ARG A 300 -16.94 -18.88 -0.66
N SER A 301 -15.86 -18.56 0.07
CA SER A 301 -15.76 -18.77 1.52
C SER A 301 -15.43 -17.47 2.25
N ARG A 302 -16.13 -17.20 3.36
CA ARG A 302 -15.89 -16.03 4.24
C ARG A 302 -14.50 -15.98 4.87
N GLU A 303 -13.81 -17.12 4.95
CA GLU A 303 -12.43 -17.18 5.44
C GLU A 303 -11.38 -16.79 4.38
N ASN A 304 -11.80 -16.66 3.12
CA ASN A 304 -10.95 -16.31 1.99
C ASN A 304 -11.81 -15.71 0.87
N ASP A 305 -12.45 -14.57 1.16
CA ASP A 305 -13.29 -13.81 0.23
C ASP A 305 -12.56 -13.55 -1.11
N LEU A 306 -13.31 -13.60 -2.21
CA LEU A 306 -12.84 -13.21 -3.55
C LEU A 306 -13.34 -11.79 -3.86
N TYR A 307 -12.43 -10.82 -3.72
CA TYR A 307 -12.67 -9.40 -3.97
C TYR A 307 -12.40 -9.03 -5.43
N VAL A 308 -13.11 -8.01 -5.93
CA VAL A 308 -13.02 -7.54 -7.33
C VAL A 308 -12.58 -6.09 -7.33
N PHE A 309 -11.50 -5.76 -8.04
CA PHE A 309 -10.83 -4.47 -8.02
C PHE A 309 -10.60 -3.94 -9.43
N GLU A 310 -11.48 -3.06 -9.90
CA GLU A 310 -11.38 -2.46 -11.24
C GLU A 310 -10.21 -1.45 -11.33
N ASN A 311 -9.80 -0.86 -10.21
CA ASN A 311 -8.70 0.10 -10.11
C ASN A 311 -7.39 -0.51 -9.56
N HIS A 312 -7.22 -1.83 -9.63
CA HIS A 312 -5.90 -2.47 -9.49
C HIS A 312 -5.04 -2.32 -10.76
N LEU A 313 -3.73 -2.22 -10.57
CA LEU A 313 -2.72 -2.15 -11.64
C LEU A 313 -2.33 -3.53 -12.16
N LEU A 314 -1.99 -3.60 -13.46
CA LEU A 314 -1.57 -4.84 -14.13
C LEU A 314 -0.34 -5.50 -13.47
N MET A 315 0.62 -4.71 -12.98
CA MET A 315 1.84 -5.20 -12.33
C MET A 315 1.60 -6.08 -11.09
N ASN A 316 0.46 -5.92 -10.41
CA ASN A 316 0.14 -6.67 -9.18
C ASN A 316 -0.23 -8.14 -9.44
N TYR A 317 -0.46 -8.49 -10.70
CA TYR A 317 -0.71 -9.86 -11.14
C TYR A 317 0.60 -10.61 -11.49
N GLY A 318 1.75 -10.03 -11.12
CA GLY A 318 3.06 -10.65 -11.27
C GLY A 318 3.56 -10.65 -12.71
N LYS A 319 4.47 -11.58 -13.03
CA LYS A 319 4.98 -11.72 -14.40
C LYS A 319 4.07 -12.64 -15.21
N ILE A 320 3.16 -12.01 -15.96
CA ILE A 320 2.32 -12.66 -16.99
C ILE A 320 3.20 -13.45 -17.97
N GLN A 321 2.77 -14.67 -18.32
CA GLN A 321 3.41 -15.51 -19.31
C GLN A 321 3.20 -14.92 -20.72
N ASP A 322 4.31 -14.75 -21.45
CA ASP A 322 4.39 -14.23 -22.83
C ASP A 322 3.64 -12.89 -23.07
N ASN A 323 3.37 -12.13 -22.01
CA ASN A 323 2.57 -10.90 -22.00
C ASN A 323 1.15 -11.05 -22.60
N ILE A 324 0.56 -12.25 -22.54
CA ILE A 324 -0.79 -12.52 -23.05
C ILE A 324 -1.84 -12.29 -21.94
N ILE A 325 -2.81 -11.43 -22.25
CA ILE A 325 -4.04 -11.23 -21.49
C ILE A 325 -5.18 -11.86 -22.29
N TYR A 326 -5.89 -12.82 -21.71
CA TYR A 326 -7.06 -13.45 -22.30
C TYR A 326 -8.31 -12.63 -21.98
N CYS A 327 -9.16 -12.45 -22.98
CA CYS A 327 -10.40 -11.70 -22.90
C CYS A 327 -11.58 -12.65 -23.18
N CYS A 328 -12.52 -12.71 -22.24
CA CYS A 328 -13.71 -13.55 -22.32
C CYS A 328 -14.94 -12.64 -22.29
N LEU A 329 -15.71 -12.62 -23.38
CA LEU A 329 -17.00 -11.92 -23.41
C LEU A 329 -18.06 -12.79 -22.73
N VAL A 330 -19.01 -12.14 -22.05
CA VAL A 330 -20.07 -12.86 -21.32
C VAL A 330 -20.87 -13.79 -22.24
N ASP A 331 -21.09 -13.42 -23.51
CA ASP A 331 -21.90 -14.20 -24.43
C ASP A 331 -21.24 -15.54 -24.83
N ASP A 332 -19.92 -15.54 -25.05
CA ASP A 332 -19.11 -16.73 -25.31
C ASP A 332 -19.09 -17.66 -24.07
N VAL A 333 -18.91 -17.10 -22.86
CA VAL A 333 -18.91 -17.88 -21.60
C VAL A 333 -20.30 -18.41 -21.25
N LEU A 334 -21.38 -17.72 -21.61
CA LEU A 334 -22.75 -18.18 -21.41
C LEU A 334 -23.17 -19.27 -22.39
N GLU A 335 -22.65 -19.28 -23.62
CA GLU A 335 -22.81 -20.41 -24.54
C GLU A 335 -22.06 -21.65 -24.01
N TYR A 336 -20.81 -21.48 -23.56
CA TYR A 336 -20.07 -22.54 -22.85
C TYR A 336 -20.83 -23.11 -21.63
N ALA A 337 -21.49 -22.24 -20.86
CA ALA A 337 -22.28 -22.63 -19.69
C ALA A 337 -23.41 -23.60 -20.07
N VAL A 338 -24.13 -23.29 -21.14
CA VAL A 338 -25.24 -24.10 -21.66
C VAL A 338 -24.73 -25.44 -22.20
N ASP A 339 -23.70 -25.42 -23.04
CA ASP A 339 -23.12 -26.63 -23.65
C ASP A 339 -22.56 -27.62 -22.60
N ASN A 340 -22.05 -27.11 -21.48
CA ASN A 340 -21.50 -27.92 -20.38
C ASN A 340 -22.46 -28.09 -19.19
N SER A 341 -23.71 -27.64 -19.31
CA SER A 341 -24.77 -27.78 -18.29
C SER A 341 -24.48 -27.11 -16.92
N PHE A 342 -23.73 -26.00 -16.92
CA PHE A 342 -23.55 -25.15 -15.74
C PHE A 342 -24.74 -24.21 -15.52
N GLU A 343 -24.96 -23.77 -14.27
CA GLU A 343 -25.92 -22.67 -14.00
C GLU A 343 -25.33 -21.33 -14.49
N PRO A 344 -25.98 -20.60 -15.42
CA PRO A 344 -25.48 -19.31 -15.94
C PRO A 344 -25.14 -18.29 -14.84
N LYS A 345 -25.95 -18.25 -13.79
CA LYS A 345 -25.81 -17.35 -12.65
C LYS A 345 -24.52 -17.58 -11.85
N TYR A 346 -24.05 -18.83 -11.75
CA TYR A 346 -22.80 -19.16 -11.04
C TYR A 346 -21.58 -18.56 -11.76
N LEU A 347 -21.52 -18.68 -13.09
CA LEU A 347 -20.43 -18.07 -13.87
C LEU A 347 -20.52 -16.54 -13.89
N ILE A 348 -21.73 -15.96 -13.91
CA ILE A 348 -21.90 -14.50 -13.83
C ILE A 348 -21.50 -13.95 -12.45
N ASP A 349 -21.86 -14.59 -11.34
CA ASP A 349 -21.38 -14.16 -10.01
C ASP A 349 -19.85 -14.23 -9.89
N LEU A 350 -19.22 -15.29 -10.41
CA LEU A 350 -17.76 -15.44 -10.33
C LEU A 350 -17.00 -14.49 -11.27
N TYR A 351 -17.35 -14.45 -12.55
CA TYR A 351 -16.53 -13.82 -13.58
C TYR A 351 -17.07 -12.46 -14.06
N TYR A 352 -18.38 -12.20 -13.91
CA TYR A 352 -19.04 -10.96 -14.35
C TYR A 352 -19.78 -10.24 -13.21
N PRO A 353 -19.10 -9.94 -12.08
CA PRO A 353 -19.70 -9.38 -10.88
C PRO A 353 -20.37 -8.01 -11.09
N LEU A 354 -19.95 -7.25 -12.10
CA LEU A 354 -20.61 -6.01 -12.53
C LEU A 354 -22.03 -6.25 -13.09
N LEU A 355 -22.20 -7.27 -13.94
CA LEU A 355 -23.51 -7.71 -14.43
C LEU A 355 -24.35 -8.28 -13.28
N TYR A 356 -23.74 -9.09 -12.41
CA TYR A 356 -24.41 -9.64 -11.23
C TYR A 356 -24.95 -8.53 -10.29
N LYS A 357 -24.17 -7.46 -10.05
CA LYS A 357 -24.61 -6.29 -9.27
C LYS A 357 -25.81 -5.57 -9.89
N LYS A 358 -25.95 -5.61 -11.23
CA LYS A 358 -27.12 -5.11 -11.97
C LYS A 358 -28.28 -6.11 -12.08
N ASN A 359 -28.23 -7.24 -11.34
CA ASN A 359 -29.19 -8.35 -11.38
C ASN A 359 -29.27 -9.10 -12.74
N ILE A 360 -28.37 -8.83 -13.68
CA ILE A 360 -28.24 -9.59 -14.92
C ILE A 360 -27.60 -10.93 -14.56
N THR A 361 -28.33 -12.04 -14.76
CA THR A 361 -27.94 -13.37 -14.26
C THR A 361 -28.08 -14.51 -15.28
N ASN A 362 -28.41 -14.19 -16.53
CA ASN A 362 -28.48 -15.13 -17.65
C ASN A 362 -28.34 -14.39 -19.01
N LYS A 363 -28.33 -15.15 -20.11
CA LYS A 363 -28.16 -14.62 -21.49
C LYS A 363 -29.35 -13.77 -21.96
N GLU A 364 -30.57 -14.09 -21.54
CA GLU A 364 -31.79 -13.35 -21.92
C GLU A 364 -31.75 -11.93 -21.32
N LEU A 365 -31.54 -11.82 -20.01
CA LEU A 365 -31.39 -10.55 -19.28
C LEU A 365 -30.20 -9.72 -19.78
N PHE A 366 -29.11 -10.37 -20.22
CA PHE A 366 -27.98 -9.66 -20.80
C PHE A 366 -28.35 -9.01 -22.14
N LEU A 367 -28.96 -9.76 -23.06
CA LEU A 367 -29.38 -9.26 -24.36
C LEU A 367 -30.44 -8.15 -24.25
N GLU A 368 -31.37 -8.25 -23.29
CA GLU A 368 -32.36 -7.21 -22.99
C GLU A 368 -31.73 -5.89 -22.51
N ASN A 369 -30.53 -5.93 -21.90
CA ASN A 369 -29.84 -4.77 -21.36
C ASN A 369 -28.64 -4.30 -22.22
N GLN A 370 -28.21 -5.07 -23.21
CA GLN A 370 -26.95 -4.86 -23.91
C GLN A 370 -26.86 -3.48 -24.59
N GLU A 371 -27.93 -3.01 -25.23
CA GLU A 371 -27.95 -1.66 -25.84
C GLU A 371 -27.72 -0.54 -24.81
N ASN A 372 -28.30 -0.67 -23.61
CA ASN A 372 -28.12 0.32 -22.54
C ASN A 372 -26.70 0.26 -21.98
N LEU A 373 -26.12 -0.94 -21.79
CA LEU A 373 -24.73 -1.09 -21.38
C LEU A 373 -23.74 -0.54 -22.43
N ILE A 374 -24.07 -0.66 -23.72
CA ILE A 374 -23.28 -0.08 -24.82
C ILE A 374 -23.34 1.45 -24.82
N ARG A 375 -24.48 2.08 -24.49
CA ARG A 375 -24.59 3.55 -24.40
C ARG A 375 -23.59 4.13 -23.38
N ASN A 376 -23.44 3.49 -22.22
CA ASN A 376 -22.49 3.88 -21.16
C ASN A 376 -21.03 3.94 -21.64
N ASN A 377 -20.65 3.22 -22.72
CA ASN A 377 -19.30 3.29 -23.27
C ASN A 377 -18.93 4.71 -23.76
N LYS A 378 -19.91 5.52 -24.18
CA LYS A 378 -19.68 6.90 -24.62
C LYS A 378 -19.09 7.78 -23.50
N GLU A 379 -19.64 7.65 -22.30
CA GLU A 379 -19.17 8.35 -21.10
C GLU A 379 -17.79 7.84 -20.63
N LEU A 380 -17.58 6.53 -20.75
CA LEU A 380 -16.35 5.87 -20.33
C LEU A 380 -15.16 6.15 -21.28
N ILE A 381 -15.40 6.33 -22.59
CA ILE A 381 -14.35 6.40 -23.62
C ILE A 381 -14.48 7.70 -24.43
N ARG A 382 -14.48 8.82 -23.70
CA ARG A 382 -14.46 10.18 -24.26
C ARG A 382 -13.10 10.55 -24.89
N PRO A 383 -13.04 11.57 -25.76
CA PRO A 383 -11.79 12.07 -26.34
C PRO A 383 -10.73 12.51 -25.32
N ASP A 384 -11.10 12.97 -24.12
CA ASP A 384 -10.15 13.29 -23.05
C ASP A 384 -9.49 12.06 -22.43
N VAL A 385 -10.16 10.90 -22.44
CA VAL A 385 -9.62 9.62 -21.97
C VAL A 385 -8.62 9.06 -23.00
N ILE A 386 -8.96 9.10 -24.28
CA ILE A 386 -8.05 8.72 -25.38
C ILE A 386 -6.80 9.64 -25.37
N ARG A 387 -6.98 10.94 -25.11
CA ARG A 387 -5.85 11.87 -24.95
C ARG A 387 -4.94 11.50 -23.78
N GLN A 388 -5.50 11.00 -22.67
CA GLN A 388 -4.70 10.53 -21.52
C GLN A 388 -3.87 9.29 -21.89
N PHE A 389 -4.42 8.33 -22.63
CA PHE A 389 -3.66 7.19 -23.14
C PHE A 389 -2.49 7.67 -24.01
N ASN A 390 -2.77 8.52 -25.00
CA ASN A 390 -1.75 9.08 -25.89
C ASN A 390 -0.64 9.88 -25.16
N ILE A 391 -0.96 10.51 -24.02
CA ILE A 391 0.03 11.17 -23.15
C ILE A 391 0.93 10.13 -22.47
N ILE A 392 0.37 9.09 -21.85
CA ILE A 392 1.15 8.04 -21.18
C ILE A 392 2.02 7.26 -22.17
N ASP A 393 1.44 6.86 -23.31
CA ASP A 393 2.15 6.19 -24.40
C ASP A 393 3.33 7.07 -24.87
N SER A 394 3.15 8.40 -25.01
CA SER A 394 4.25 9.32 -25.33
C SER A 394 5.34 9.42 -24.25
N PHE A 395 5.04 9.19 -22.96
CA PHE A 395 6.05 9.12 -21.90
C PHE A 395 6.93 7.86 -22.03
N TYR A 396 6.34 6.72 -22.40
CA TYR A 396 7.02 5.46 -22.66
C TYR A 396 7.81 5.51 -23.98
N ASP A 397 7.22 6.06 -25.05
CA ASP A 397 7.86 6.30 -26.35
C ASP A 397 9.20 7.04 -26.18
N ILE A 398 9.16 8.21 -25.51
CA ILE A 398 10.35 9.06 -25.30
C ILE A 398 11.41 8.36 -24.44
N TYR A 399 10.99 7.56 -23.46
CA TYR A 399 11.92 6.81 -22.62
C TYR A 399 12.64 5.71 -23.42
N TYR A 400 11.91 4.94 -24.24
CA TYR A 400 12.49 3.84 -25.00
C TYR A 400 13.20 4.27 -26.29
N SER A 401 12.75 5.33 -26.96
CA SER A 401 13.40 5.91 -28.15
C SER A 401 14.64 6.77 -27.85
N ARG A 402 15.13 6.78 -26.61
CA ARG A 402 16.18 7.69 -26.15
C ARG A 402 17.50 7.50 -26.91
N THR A 403 18.12 8.61 -27.34
CA THR A 403 19.39 8.56 -28.07
C THR A 403 20.62 8.45 -27.15
N SER A 404 20.44 8.68 -25.85
CA SER A 404 21.51 8.67 -24.84
C SER A 404 20.99 8.50 -23.41
N GLU A 405 21.80 7.87 -22.56
CA GLU A 405 21.55 7.77 -21.11
C GLU A 405 21.79 9.13 -20.43
N LEU A 406 20.91 9.51 -19.48
CA LEU A 406 21.07 10.76 -18.75
C LEU A 406 22.25 10.71 -17.76
N PRO A 407 23.03 11.80 -17.59
CA PRO A 407 24.19 11.86 -16.72
C PRO A 407 23.80 12.04 -15.23
N TYR A 408 23.07 11.07 -14.68
CA TYR A 408 22.77 10.97 -13.25
C TYR A 408 24.06 10.93 -12.42
N ILE A 409 24.06 11.68 -11.32
CA ILE A 409 25.14 11.72 -10.34
C ILE A 409 24.91 10.59 -9.33
N GLU A 410 23.68 10.45 -8.85
CA GLU A 410 23.20 9.41 -7.94
C GLU A 410 21.76 9.04 -8.35
N LYS A 411 21.40 7.75 -8.31
CA LYS A 411 20.01 7.26 -8.44
C LYS A 411 19.82 5.92 -7.73
N GLY A 412 18.70 5.72 -7.05
CA GLY A 412 18.40 4.47 -6.32
C GLY A 412 17.54 4.66 -5.07
N ILE A 413 17.44 3.60 -4.26
CA ILE A 413 16.74 3.61 -2.98
C ILE A 413 17.57 4.34 -1.92
N GLU A 414 16.98 5.30 -1.21
CA GLU A 414 17.57 6.05 -0.08
C GLU A 414 17.13 5.54 1.30
N TYR A 415 15.96 4.91 1.40
CA TYR A 415 15.43 4.33 2.64
C TYR A 415 14.58 3.09 2.35
N PHE A 416 14.56 2.13 3.28
CA PHE A 416 13.63 1.02 3.26
C PHE A 416 13.11 0.65 4.67
N ASP A 417 11.85 0.25 4.72
CA ASP A 417 11.11 -0.33 5.86
C ASP A 417 10.31 -1.53 5.33
N ILE A 418 10.67 -2.73 5.79
CA ILE A 418 10.18 -4.01 5.25
C ILE A 418 9.81 -4.92 6.43
N ILE A 419 8.69 -5.63 6.35
CA ILE A 419 8.33 -6.69 7.30
C ILE A 419 8.41 -8.04 6.58
N ILE A 420 9.04 -9.03 7.22
CA ILE A 420 8.94 -10.44 6.85
C ILE A 420 7.95 -11.08 7.82
N HIS A 421 6.80 -11.50 7.31
CA HIS A 421 5.75 -12.17 8.08
C HIS A 421 6.04 -13.68 8.22
N PRO A 422 5.62 -14.33 9.32
CA PRO A 422 5.72 -15.77 9.45
C PRO A 422 4.66 -16.47 8.58
N ASP A 423 4.90 -17.73 8.22
CA ASP A 423 3.93 -18.57 7.50
C ASP A 423 2.69 -18.93 8.35
N PHE A 424 2.77 -18.79 9.68
CA PHE A 424 1.71 -19.10 10.65
C PHE A 424 1.78 -18.12 11.84
N ASP A 425 0.63 -17.77 12.44
CA ASP A 425 0.59 -17.04 13.72
C ASP A 425 1.16 -17.92 14.84
N ILE A 426 2.38 -17.61 15.28
CA ILE A 426 3.16 -18.38 16.25
C ILE A 426 3.90 -17.40 17.18
N PRO A 427 3.59 -17.36 18.49
CA PRO A 427 4.20 -16.41 19.42
C PRO A 427 5.67 -16.74 19.70
N LEU A 428 6.59 -15.87 19.28
CA LEU A 428 8.02 -16.09 19.48
C LEU A 428 8.44 -16.02 20.96
N PRO A 429 9.28 -16.96 21.44
CA PRO A 429 9.82 -16.94 22.81
C PRO A 429 10.95 -15.90 22.93
N LEU A 430 10.58 -14.62 22.91
CA LEU A 430 11.52 -13.49 22.88
C LEU A 430 12.51 -13.48 24.06
N ASP A 431 12.12 -13.98 25.24
CA ASP A 431 13.05 -14.04 26.37
C ASP A 431 14.15 -15.09 26.16
N ILE A 432 13.84 -16.23 25.51
CA ILE A 432 14.81 -17.25 25.10
C ILE A 432 15.73 -16.67 24.02
N ILE A 433 15.17 -16.05 22.98
CA ILE A 433 15.96 -15.41 21.91
C ILE A 433 16.89 -14.36 22.51
N PHE A 434 16.38 -13.45 23.34
CA PHE A 434 17.18 -12.42 24.01
C PHE A 434 18.26 -13.01 24.92
N LYS A 435 18.00 -14.12 25.63
CA LYS A 435 19.02 -14.79 26.45
C LYS A 435 20.22 -15.22 25.60
N GLN A 436 19.98 -15.87 24.45
CA GLN A 436 21.01 -16.46 23.61
C GLN A 436 21.76 -15.45 22.71
N ILE A 437 21.09 -14.45 22.13
CA ILE A 437 21.77 -13.49 21.24
C ILE A 437 22.79 -12.62 22.00
N HIS A 438 23.95 -12.37 21.40
CA HIS A 438 25.04 -11.63 22.04
C HIS A 438 25.36 -10.33 21.29
N SER A 439 25.53 -9.24 22.04
CA SER A 439 26.04 -7.97 21.50
C SER A 439 27.51 -8.13 21.11
N ILE A 440 27.81 -7.96 19.83
CA ILE A 440 29.15 -8.10 19.21
C ILE A 440 29.49 -6.82 18.43
N LYS A 441 30.70 -6.69 17.89
CA LYS A 441 31.08 -5.47 17.15
C LYS A 441 30.17 -5.13 15.97
N LYS A 442 29.66 -6.15 15.24
CA LYS A 442 28.65 -5.99 14.16
C LYS A 442 27.25 -5.63 14.70
N ILE A 443 26.94 -5.96 15.95
CA ILE A 443 25.62 -5.75 16.58
C ILE A 443 25.83 -5.09 17.96
N PRO A 444 26.28 -3.82 18.00
CA PRO A 444 26.79 -3.22 19.23
C PRO A 444 25.72 -2.78 20.24
N PHE A 445 24.44 -2.81 19.85
CA PHE A 445 23.29 -2.50 20.70
C PHE A 445 22.16 -3.50 20.43
N ILE A 446 21.58 -4.05 21.50
CA ILE A 446 20.36 -4.84 21.48
C ILE A 446 19.45 -4.33 22.61
N LYS A 447 18.19 -4.04 22.32
CA LYS A 447 17.13 -3.69 23.29
C LYS A 447 16.08 -4.81 23.28
N TYR A 448 15.61 -5.23 24.45
CA TYR A 448 14.44 -6.10 24.61
C TYR A 448 13.39 -5.36 25.43
N ASN A 449 12.21 -5.17 24.84
CA ASN A 449 11.03 -4.66 25.52
C ASN A 449 10.12 -5.84 25.86
N PRO A 450 9.96 -6.21 27.15
CA PRO A 450 9.14 -7.35 27.55
C PRO A 450 7.62 -7.12 27.49
N GLY A 451 7.16 -5.91 27.12
CA GLY A 451 5.77 -5.48 27.21
C GLY A 451 5.51 -4.53 28.39
N LEU A 452 4.23 -4.19 28.58
CA LEU A 452 3.75 -3.27 29.63
C LEU A 452 4.22 -3.67 31.04
N ARG A 453 4.33 -2.67 31.92
CA ARG A 453 4.70 -2.80 33.35
C ARG A 453 6.04 -3.52 33.61
N ARG A 454 6.96 -3.54 32.62
CA ARG A 454 8.30 -4.17 32.70
C ARG A 454 9.39 -3.27 32.13
N GLU A 455 10.58 -3.30 32.73
CA GLU A 455 11.72 -2.49 32.27
C GLU A 455 12.30 -2.97 30.93
N ASN A 456 12.76 -2.01 30.11
CA ASN A 456 13.51 -2.28 28.89
C ASN A 456 14.92 -2.77 29.23
N ILE A 457 15.32 -3.94 28.70
CA ILE A 457 16.62 -4.55 28.99
C ILE A 457 17.58 -4.33 27.80
N PHE A 458 18.79 -3.83 28.07
CA PHE A 458 19.77 -3.48 27.05
C PHE A 458 21.03 -4.37 27.13
N ARG A 459 21.55 -4.81 25.98
CA ARG A 459 22.90 -5.37 25.83
C ARG A 459 23.72 -4.43 24.96
N LEU A 460 24.85 -3.95 25.49
CA LEU A 460 25.77 -3.06 24.80
C LEU A 460 27.12 -3.75 24.63
N TYR A 461 27.69 -3.68 23.42
CA TYR A 461 29.05 -4.15 23.16
C TYR A 461 30.07 -3.20 23.78
N THR A 462 31.17 -3.76 24.30
CA THR A 462 32.18 -3.04 25.09
C THR A 462 33.57 -3.57 24.75
N GLU A 463 34.47 -2.72 24.26
CA GLU A 463 35.87 -3.09 23.99
C GLU A 463 36.81 -2.72 25.15
N GLU A 464 36.44 -1.72 25.96
CA GLU A 464 37.29 -1.18 27.03
C GLU A 464 36.65 -1.30 28.43
N ILE A 465 37.49 -1.23 29.46
CA ILE A 465 37.10 -1.21 30.88
C ILE A 465 37.84 -0.08 31.58
N ALA A 466 37.08 0.79 32.26
CA ALA A 466 37.63 1.89 33.04
C ALA A 466 38.40 1.39 34.28
N LYS A 467 39.28 2.24 34.83
CA LYS A 467 40.14 1.92 36.00
C LYS A 467 39.38 1.49 37.27
N ASN A 468 38.06 1.71 37.33
CA ASN A 468 37.15 1.30 38.41
C ASN A 468 36.37 0.00 38.10
N GLY A 469 36.73 -0.73 37.04
CA GLY A 469 36.09 -1.98 36.64
C GLY A 469 34.79 -1.82 35.84
N LYS A 470 34.27 -0.60 35.65
CA LYS A 470 33.09 -0.37 34.79
C LYS A 470 33.47 -0.53 33.33
N LYS A 471 32.72 -1.36 32.59
CA LYS A 471 32.86 -1.49 31.13
C LYS A 471 32.47 -0.20 30.42
N ILE A 472 33.13 0.10 29.31
CA ILE A 472 32.85 1.28 28.47
C ILE A 472 32.14 0.81 27.19
N PRO A 473 30.91 1.27 26.90
CA PRO A 473 30.22 0.96 25.64
C PRO A 473 30.99 1.44 24.41
N PHE A 474 30.93 0.64 23.34
CA PHE A 474 31.50 0.98 22.03
C PHE A 474 30.78 2.16 21.36
N LEU A 475 29.47 2.32 21.61
CA LEU A 475 28.67 3.43 21.11
C LEU A 475 28.69 4.64 22.05
N LYS A 476 28.64 5.85 21.49
CA LYS A 476 28.57 7.10 22.27
C LYS A 476 27.24 7.22 23.01
N LYS A 477 27.24 7.89 24.17
CA LYS A 477 26.02 8.16 24.99
C LYS A 477 24.85 8.65 24.14
N SER A 478 25.06 9.66 23.27
CA SER A 478 24.03 10.20 22.39
C SER A 478 23.46 9.21 21.37
N GLN A 479 24.30 8.32 20.82
CA GLN A 479 23.83 7.25 19.93
C GLN A 479 22.93 6.27 20.70
N ILE A 480 23.33 5.85 21.90
CA ILE A 480 22.54 4.93 22.74
C ILE A 480 21.16 5.53 23.08
N PHE A 481 21.08 6.83 23.42
CA PHE A 481 19.79 7.50 23.67
C PHE A 481 18.93 7.69 22.41
N ASN A 482 19.53 7.85 21.23
CA ASN A 482 18.77 7.88 19.97
C ASN A 482 18.22 6.49 19.61
N LEU A 483 19.07 5.46 19.64
CA LEU A 483 18.66 4.07 19.43
C LEU A 483 17.56 3.67 20.40
N SER A 484 17.69 4.00 21.70
CA SER A 484 16.69 3.67 22.73
C SER A 484 15.30 4.28 22.48
N ARG A 485 15.21 5.39 21.72
CA ARG A 485 13.96 6.06 21.32
C ARG A 485 13.41 5.57 19.98
N GLN A 486 14.27 5.13 19.06
CA GLN A 486 13.90 4.68 17.71
C GLN A 486 13.56 3.17 17.62
N THR A 487 13.73 2.43 18.72
CA THR A 487 13.62 0.97 18.79
C THR A 487 12.78 0.51 19.97
N GLY A 488 12.24 -0.71 19.93
CA GLY A 488 11.58 -1.35 21.07
C GLY A 488 10.24 -0.74 21.49
N LYS A 489 9.20 -0.86 20.64
CA LYS A 489 7.79 -0.84 21.05
C LYS A 489 7.48 -2.01 22.00
N SER A 490 6.22 -2.14 22.43
CA SER A 490 5.78 -3.24 23.30
C SER A 490 6.11 -4.64 22.71
N ARG A 491 6.57 -5.57 23.56
CA ARG A 491 6.80 -6.99 23.24
C ARG A 491 7.66 -7.24 21.97
N GLN A 492 8.87 -6.67 21.89
CA GLN A 492 9.82 -6.93 20.79
C GLN A 492 11.30 -6.97 21.25
N ILE A 493 12.18 -7.54 20.41
CA ILE A 493 13.64 -7.39 20.49
C ILE A 493 14.12 -6.55 19.31
N SER A 494 14.92 -5.51 19.57
CA SER A 494 15.55 -4.68 18.55
C SER A 494 17.06 -4.87 18.53
N LEU A 495 17.62 -5.16 17.37
CA LEU A 495 19.05 -5.27 17.11
C LEU A 495 19.47 -4.13 16.19
N TYR A 496 20.47 -3.34 16.61
CA TYR A 496 21.13 -2.36 15.75
C TYR A 496 22.41 -2.97 15.19
N ILE A 497 22.49 -3.05 13.87
CA ILE A 497 23.48 -3.81 13.09
C ILE A 497 24.30 -2.83 12.24
N GLN A 498 25.61 -2.80 12.46
CA GLN A 498 26.55 -2.08 11.62
C GLN A 498 27.07 -3.01 10.52
N HIS A 499 26.67 -2.77 9.28
CA HIS A 499 27.08 -3.58 8.12
C HIS A 499 27.99 -2.79 7.19
N GLU A 500 29.24 -3.23 7.08
CA GLU A 500 30.22 -2.64 6.17
C GLU A 500 30.01 -3.16 4.74
N THR A 501 29.83 -2.24 3.79
CA THR A 501 29.83 -2.51 2.34
C THR A 501 31.00 -1.82 1.67
N LEU A 502 31.33 -2.20 0.43
CA LEU A 502 32.38 -1.53 -0.36
C LEU A 502 32.14 -0.02 -0.60
N ARG A 503 30.89 0.48 -0.44
CA ARG A 503 30.51 1.87 -0.74
C ARG A 503 30.27 2.74 0.50
N GLN A 504 29.85 2.12 1.63
CA GLN A 504 29.37 2.78 2.85
C GLN A 504 29.22 1.81 4.03
N VAL A 505 29.30 2.32 5.27
CA VAL A 505 28.84 1.59 6.47
C VAL A 505 27.36 1.88 6.69
N LEU A 506 26.55 0.83 6.75
CA LEU A 506 25.10 0.87 6.90
C LEU A 506 24.67 0.67 8.35
N ASP A 507 23.62 1.40 8.71
CA ASP A 507 23.00 1.43 10.03
C ASP A 507 21.65 0.74 9.95
N ILE A 508 21.66 -0.60 10.02
CA ILE A 508 20.48 -1.46 9.82
C ILE A 508 19.84 -1.77 11.16
N PHE A 509 18.52 -1.68 11.23
CA PHE A 509 17.71 -2.06 12.38
C PHE A 509 16.95 -3.34 12.03
N LEU A 510 16.98 -4.31 12.95
CA LEU A 510 16.24 -5.56 12.87
C LEU A 510 15.39 -5.69 14.14
N ASP A 511 14.08 -5.63 13.98
CA ASP A 511 13.09 -5.74 15.05
C ASP A 511 12.38 -7.11 14.93
N LEU A 512 12.41 -7.91 16.00
CA LEU A 512 11.73 -9.19 16.13
C LEU A 512 10.54 -9.01 17.07
N GLU A 513 9.33 -9.06 16.54
CA GLU A 513 8.07 -8.83 17.26
C GLU A 513 7.53 -10.16 17.83
N TYR A 514 6.73 -10.08 18.90
CA TYR A 514 6.21 -11.27 19.60
C TYR A 514 5.34 -12.18 18.73
N ASN A 515 4.64 -11.66 17.73
CA ASN A 515 3.81 -12.41 16.79
C ASN A 515 4.60 -13.16 15.69
N GLY A 516 5.93 -13.02 15.65
CA GLY A 516 6.78 -13.61 14.60
C GLY A 516 7.14 -12.68 13.44
N ASN A 517 6.61 -11.46 13.40
CA ASN A 517 7.05 -10.46 12.41
C ASN A 517 8.53 -10.10 12.62
N MET A 518 9.24 -9.96 11.51
CA MET A 518 10.63 -9.56 11.46
C MET A 518 10.77 -8.30 10.60
N ARG A 519 10.88 -7.14 11.24
CA ARG A 519 10.91 -5.83 10.59
C ARG A 519 12.34 -5.32 10.41
N ILE A 520 12.66 -4.86 9.21
CA ILE A 520 14.01 -4.50 8.78
C ILE A 520 13.98 -3.08 8.23
N ARG A 521 14.78 -2.18 8.83
CA ARG A 521 14.80 -0.75 8.50
C ARG A 521 16.22 -0.24 8.28
N CYS A 522 16.46 0.56 7.24
CA CYS A 522 17.77 1.21 7.03
C CYS A 522 17.63 2.51 6.24
N ASN A 523 18.39 3.54 6.66
CA ASN A 523 18.62 4.76 5.89
C ASN A 523 19.99 4.66 5.18
N LEU A 524 20.03 4.99 3.89
CA LEU A 524 21.16 4.74 3.00
C LEU A 524 21.83 6.07 2.63
N LYS A 525 23.07 6.25 3.08
CA LYS A 525 23.86 7.50 2.88
C LYS A 525 24.25 7.72 1.41
N LYS A 526 24.09 6.70 0.57
CA LYS A 526 24.18 6.72 -0.89
C LYS A 526 23.09 5.80 -1.46
N PRO A 527 22.38 6.22 -2.52
CA PRO A 527 21.36 5.39 -3.15
C PRO A 527 21.90 4.05 -3.69
N ILE A 528 21.06 3.01 -3.69
CA ILE A 528 21.39 1.66 -4.18
C ILE A 528 20.34 1.10 -5.16
N SER A 529 20.70 0.05 -5.90
CA SER A 529 19.74 -0.69 -6.75
C SER A 529 18.93 -1.73 -5.94
N ILE A 530 17.83 -2.25 -6.51
CA ILE A 530 17.04 -3.32 -5.87
C ILE A 530 17.87 -4.62 -5.67
N PRO A 531 18.69 -5.09 -6.64
CA PRO A 531 19.59 -6.21 -6.39
C PRO A 531 20.70 -5.93 -5.36
N ASP A 532 21.21 -4.69 -5.27
CA ASP A 532 22.11 -4.30 -4.17
C ASP A 532 21.38 -4.42 -2.81
N LEU A 533 20.10 -4.01 -2.73
CA LEU A 533 19.27 -4.04 -1.53
C LEU A 533 18.99 -5.48 -1.07
N GLU A 534 18.55 -6.36 -1.96
CA GLU A 534 18.36 -7.79 -1.69
C GLU A 534 19.65 -8.44 -1.18
N THR A 535 20.77 -8.16 -1.86
CA THR A 535 22.10 -8.63 -1.45
C THR A 535 22.48 -8.14 -0.04
N ILE A 536 22.14 -6.89 0.31
CA ILE A 536 22.39 -6.32 1.64
C ILE A 536 21.52 -6.98 2.71
N ILE A 537 20.22 -7.18 2.46
CA ILE A 537 19.31 -7.85 3.41
C ILE A 537 19.78 -9.29 3.65
N PHE A 538 20.00 -10.06 2.59
CA PHE A 538 20.47 -11.44 2.66
C PHE A 538 21.77 -11.58 3.48
N ASN A 539 22.79 -10.76 3.21
CA ASN A 539 24.10 -10.85 3.88
C ASN A 539 24.14 -10.21 5.28
N SER A 540 23.18 -9.35 5.62
CA SER A 540 23.10 -8.72 6.95
C SER A 540 22.22 -9.52 7.92
N ILE A 541 21.07 -10.03 7.47
CA ILE A 541 20.01 -10.60 8.32
C ILE A 541 20.03 -12.13 8.37
N ASN A 542 20.16 -12.86 7.26
CA ASN A 542 20.13 -14.34 7.27
C ASN A 542 21.16 -14.99 8.22
N PRO A 543 22.41 -14.48 8.38
CA PRO A 543 23.35 -15.01 9.37
C PRO A 543 22.87 -14.86 10.83
N ILE A 544 21.98 -13.91 11.11
CA ILE A 544 21.36 -13.71 12.43
C ILE A 544 20.21 -14.72 12.60
N ILE A 545 19.34 -14.88 11.59
CA ILE A 545 18.25 -15.86 11.60
C ILE A 545 18.80 -17.28 11.79
N LEU A 546 19.84 -17.66 11.04
CA LEU A 546 20.51 -18.97 11.18
C LEU A 546 21.08 -19.19 12.59
N SER A 547 21.59 -18.13 13.24
CA SER A 547 22.09 -18.19 14.63
C SER A 547 20.95 -18.33 15.66
N ILE A 548 19.74 -17.90 15.32
CA ILE A 548 18.54 -18.01 16.16
C ILE A 548 17.89 -19.40 16.00
N ASN A 549 17.73 -19.88 14.76
CA ASN A 549 17.14 -21.18 14.47
C ASN A 549 17.91 -22.33 15.13
N GLN A 550 19.24 -22.25 15.23
CA GLN A 550 20.10 -23.22 15.93
C GLN A 550 19.66 -23.56 17.37
N PHE A 551 18.92 -22.68 18.05
CA PHE A 551 18.32 -22.97 19.36
C PHE A 551 16.79 -22.99 19.35
N LEU A 552 16.12 -22.28 18.43
CA LEU A 552 14.66 -22.30 18.30
C LEU A 552 14.13 -23.66 17.78
N GLU A 553 14.86 -24.33 16.87
CA GLU A 553 14.44 -25.61 16.29
C GLU A 553 14.24 -26.69 17.37
N ASN A 554 15.10 -26.70 18.40
CA ASN A 554 14.99 -27.59 19.57
C ASN A 554 13.74 -27.32 20.41
N SER A 555 13.08 -26.17 20.21
CA SER A 555 11.84 -25.76 20.89
C SER A 555 10.61 -25.87 19.96
N GLY A 556 10.78 -26.35 18.72
CA GLY A 556 9.71 -26.45 17.72
C GLY A 556 9.45 -25.18 16.90
N TYR A 557 10.29 -24.14 17.02
CA TYR A 557 10.14 -22.87 16.31
C TYR A 557 11.21 -22.74 15.20
N THR A 558 10.84 -22.16 14.07
CA THR A 558 11.78 -21.82 12.99
C THR A 558 11.39 -20.48 12.38
N ILE A 559 12.34 -19.54 12.28
CA ILE A 559 12.15 -18.28 11.56
C ILE A 559 12.62 -18.49 10.11
N ALA A 560 11.79 -18.08 9.14
CA ALA A 560 12.13 -18.20 7.72
C ALA A 560 13.34 -17.32 7.33
N LEU A 561 14.13 -17.80 6.38
CA LEU A 561 15.18 -17.00 5.74
C LEU A 561 14.57 -16.07 4.68
N PHE A 562 15.21 -14.91 4.47
CA PHE A 562 14.93 -14.04 3.35
C PHE A 562 15.58 -14.57 2.06
N GLU A 563 14.83 -14.63 0.96
CA GLU A 563 15.35 -15.01 -0.37
C GLU A 563 15.38 -13.82 -1.32
N GLU A 564 14.23 -13.24 -1.65
CA GLU A 564 14.05 -12.10 -2.57
C GLU A 564 12.90 -11.18 -2.09
N LEU A 565 12.84 -9.93 -2.59
CA LEU A 565 11.78 -8.97 -2.20
C LEU A 565 10.39 -9.32 -2.76
N LYS A 566 10.30 -10.31 -3.67
CA LYS A 566 9.06 -10.80 -4.29
C LYS A 566 8.44 -12.00 -3.56
N ASP A 567 9.04 -12.47 -2.46
CA ASP A 567 8.48 -13.52 -1.62
C ASP A 567 7.12 -13.05 -1.05
N LYS A 568 6.08 -13.89 -1.14
CA LYS A 568 4.71 -13.62 -0.67
C LYS A 568 4.60 -13.22 0.80
N ARG A 569 5.64 -13.45 1.61
CA ARG A 569 5.74 -13.10 3.05
C ARG A 569 6.37 -11.74 3.31
N VAL A 570 6.94 -11.11 2.29
CA VAL A 570 7.59 -9.80 2.38
C VAL A 570 6.53 -8.70 2.17
N GLU A 571 6.39 -7.83 3.16
CA GLU A 571 5.60 -6.60 3.06
C GLU A 571 6.53 -5.40 2.97
N ILE A 572 6.40 -4.60 1.91
CA ILE A 572 7.15 -3.36 1.75
C ILE A 572 6.31 -2.23 2.33
N ILE A 573 6.63 -1.82 3.56
CA ILE A 573 5.93 -0.74 4.26
C ILE A 573 6.30 0.63 3.65
N GLN A 574 7.57 0.83 3.32
CA GLN A 574 8.05 2.04 2.67
C GLN A 574 9.40 1.82 1.99
N LEU A 575 9.52 2.23 0.74
CA LEU A 575 10.79 2.61 0.09
C LEU A 575 10.75 4.11 -0.22
N ASP A 576 11.90 4.77 -0.08
CA ASP A 576 12.11 6.11 -0.66
C ASP A 576 13.13 5.99 -1.79
N TYR A 577 12.81 6.55 -2.96
CA TYR A 577 13.67 6.59 -4.14
C TYR A 577 14.19 8.02 -4.38
N GLY A 578 15.49 8.17 -4.54
CA GLY A 578 16.14 9.46 -4.83
C GLY A 578 16.93 9.43 -6.13
N CYS A 579 16.95 10.55 -6.85
CA CYS A 579 17.90 10.77 -7.93
C CYS A 579 18.39 12.22 -8.01
N LYS A 580 19.65 12.40 -8.45
CA LYS A 580 20.34 13.68 -8.50
C LYS A 580 21.04 13.88 -9.85
N ILE A 581 20.85 15.03 -10.47
CA ILE A 581 21.42 15.39 -11.79
C ILE A 581 21.76 16.89 -11.83
N ASN A 582 22.70 17.30 -12.69
CA ASN A 582 23.01 18.73 -12.89
C ASN A 582 21.89 19.43 -13.66
N LEU A 583 21.56 20.66 -13.27
CA LEU A 583 20.68 21.54 -14.04
C LEU A 583 21.48 22.24 -15.14
N LYS A 584 20.92 22.27 -16.36
CA LYS A 584 21.43 23.06 -17.49
C LYS A 584 20.74 24.42 -17.61
N LYS A 585 19.46 24.48 -17.23
CA LYS A 585 18.62 25.69 -17.23
C LYS A 585 17.61 25.64 -16.08
N GLN A 586 17.02 26.78 -15.72
CA GLN A 586 15.95 26.83 -14.72
C GLN A 586 14.81 25.88 -15.13
N MET A 587 14.38 25.03 -14.18
CA MET A 587 13.36 24.01 -14.41
C MET A 587 12.00 24.55 -13.97
N LYS A 588 11.11 24.69 -14.96
CA LYS A 588 9.74 25.17 -14.83
C LYS A 588 8.81 24.13 -15.45
N LEU A 589 7.92 23.55 -14.65
CA LEU A 589 7.07 22.44 -15.05
C LEU A 589 5.69 22.89 -15.57
N GLU A 590 5.37 24.18 -15.46
CA GLU A 590 4.12 24.79 -15.92
C GLU A 590 3.84 24.51 -17.41
N ASN A 591 4.89 24.49 -18.24
CA ASN A 591 4.81 24.20 -19.68
C ASN A 591 4.42 22.74 -20.00
N LEU A 592 4.46 21.84 -19.02
CA LEU A 592 4.09 20.42 -19.15
C LEU A 592 2.79 20.09 -18.41
N LEU A 593 2.12 21.08 -17.80
CA LEU A 593 1.01 20.87 -16.86
C LEU A 593 -0.11 19.97 -17.44
N GLY A 594 -0.53 20.21 -18.68
CA GLY A 594 -1.60 19.43 -19.33
C GLY A 594 -1.28 17.96 -19.63
N CYS A 595 -0.01 17.56 -19.47
CA CYS A 595 0.44 16.17 -19.44
C CYS A 595 0.69 15.67 -18.01
N LEU A 596 1.29 16.50 -17.15
CA LEU A 596 1.63 16.11 -15.78
C LEU A 596 0.39 15.80 -14.94
N THR A 597 -0.76 16.44 -15.20
CA THR A 597 -2.05 16.12 -14.54
C THR A 597 -2.58 14.71 -14.82
N THR A 598 -2.00 13.97 -15.77
CA THR A 598 -2.35 12.55 -16.05
C THR A 598 -1.52 11.57 -15.20
N ILE A 599 -0.47 12.05 -14.54
CA ILE A 599 0.46 11.23 -13.72
C ILE A 599 0.49 11.71 -12.26
N PHE A 600 0.21 12.99 -12.03
CA PHE A 600 0.27 13.63 -10.71
C PHE A 600 -0.97 14.45 -10.39
N ASP A 601 -1.39 14.42 -9.12
CA ASP A 601 -2.27 15.42 -8.53
C ASP A 601 -1.42 16.62 -8.08
N ILE A 602 -1.81 17.81 -8.57
CA ILE A 602 -1.00 19.03 -8.52
C ILE A 602 -1.81 20.11 -7.81
N ASN A 603 -1.63 20.18 -6.49
CA ASN A 603 -2.32 21.15 -5.61
C ASN A 603 -1.50 22.44 -5.36
N VAL A 604 -0.44 22.68 -6.15
CA VAL A 604 0.51 23.80 -5.95
C VAL A 604 0.42 24.79 -7.10
N MET A 605 0.34 26.09 -6.77
CA MET A 605 0.15 27.18 -7.75
C MET A 605 1.42 27.56 -8.53
N GLU A 606 2.61 27.23 -8.03
CA GLU A 606 3.90 27.51 -8.66
C GLU A 606 4.68 26.21 -8.83
N LEU A 607 5.19 25.93 -10.04
CA LEU A 607 5.90 24.67 -10.35
C LEU A 607 7.37 24.94 -10.70
N ASP A 608 7.96 25.90 -9.99
CA ASP A 608 9.38 26.25 -10.06
C ASP A 608 10.20 25.45 -9.03
N VAL A 609 11.11 24.62 -9.53
CA VAL A 609 11.98 23.74 -8.72
C VAL A 609 12.86 24.50 -7.71
N THR A 610 13.08 25.81 -7.90
CA THR A 610 13.80 26.65 -6.91
C THR A 610 13.01 26.92 -5.62
N LYS A 611 11.68 26.72 -5.62
CA LYS A 611 10.81 26.86 -4.45
C LYS A 611 10.47 25.52 -3.77
N ASN A 612 10.96 24.41 -4.32
CA ASN A 612 10.52 23.03 -4.10
C ASN A 612 9.10 22.78 -4.60
N VAL A 613 8.97 21.92 -5.61
CA VAL A 613 7.67 21.46 -6.13
C VAL A 613 7.33 20.14 -5.46
N ASN A 614 6.19 20.07 -4.77
CA ASN A 614 5.67 18.86 -4.14
C ASN A 614 4.37 18.46 -4.84
N ILE A 615 4.33 17.29 -5.47
CA ILE A 615 3.20 16.76 -6.23
C ILE A 615 3.00 15.28 -5.92
N GLN A 616 1.78 14.77 -6.04
CA GLN A 616 1.43 13.42 -5.62
C GLN A 616 1.31 12.51 -6.86
N PHE A 617 2.10 11.45 -6.97
CA PHE A 617 1.99 10.47 -8.06
C PHE A 617 0.73 9.60 -7.89
N VAL A 618 -0.15 9.56 -8.89
CA VAL A 618 -1.51 9.00 -8.78
C VAL A 618 -1.74 7.68 -9.51
N ARG A 619 -0.79 7.23 -10.34
CA ARG A 619 -0.89 5.94 -11.05
C ARG A 619 -0.50 4.79 -10.11
N VAL A 620 -1.36 4.58 -9.12
CA VAL A 620 -1.27 3.59 -8.04
C VAL A 620 -2.60 2.85 -7.92
N ASP A 621 -2.59 1.67 -7.31
CA ASP A 621 -3.82 0.91 -7.03
C ASP A 621 -4.82 1.73 -6.22
N ASN A 622 -6.09 1.74 -6.66
CA ASN A 622 -7.22 2.34 -5.93
C ASN A 622 -6.92 3.77 -5.42
N TYR A 623 -6.39 4.63 -6.30
CA TYR A 623 -6.03 6.00 -5.94
C TYR A 623 -7.24 6.78 -5.41
N VAL A 624 -7.09 7.35 -4.22
CA VAL A 624 -8.07 8.25 -3.59
C VAL A 624 -7.38 9.54 -3.17
N LYS A 625 -7.97 10.68 -3.54
CA LYS A 625 -7.46 12.01 -3.18
C LYS A 625 -7.77 12.34 -1.72
N MET A 626 -6.82 12.03 -0.84
CA MET A 626 -6.94 12.22 0.61
C MET A 626 -6.53 13.63 1.07
N ASN A 627 -7.18 14.12 2.13
CA ASN A 627 -6.71 15.28 2.89
C ASN A 627 -5.56 14.88 3.84
N ALA A 628 -4.97 15.85 4.55
CA ALA A 628 -3.83 15.58 5.45
C ALA A 628 -4.16 14.64 6.62
N ILE A 629 -5.40 14.67 7.14
CA ILE A 629 -5.87 13.81 8.24
C ILE A 629 -5.99 12.37 7.74
N ALA A 630 -6.75 12.16 6.67
CA ALA A 630 -6.93 10.86 6.01
C ALA A 630 -5.60 10.24 5.55
N ALA A 631 -4.67 11.05 5.04
CA ALA A 631 -3.33 10.59 4.66
C ALA A 631 -2.50 10.13 5.88
N ILE A 632 -2.63 10.78 7.04
CA ILE A 632 -1.97 10.34 8.29
C ILE A 632 -2.64 9.09 8.88
N ILE A 633 -3.97 8.98 8.82
CA ILE A 633 -4.70 7.77 9.24
C ILE A 633 -4.22 6.56 8.40
N THR A 634 -4.20 6.71 7.07
CA THR A 634 -3.74 5.66 6.15
C THR A 634 -2.29 5.26 6.43
N ASP A 635 -1.38 6.23 6.58
CA ASP A 635 0.05 6.02 6.79
C ASP A 635 0.35 5.31 8.11
N VAL A 636 -0.27 5.77 9.20
CA VAL A 636 -0.03 5.20 10.52
C VAL A 636 -0.71 3.83 10.61
N PHE A 637 -1.95 3.68 10.17
CA PHE A 637 -2.65 2.39 10.26
C PHE A 637 -1.96 1.30 9.44
N ARG A 638 -1.56 1.55 8.18
CA ARG A 638 -0.82 0.55 7.38
C ARG A 638 0.50 0.13 8.04
N ARG A 639 1.14 1.02 8.80
CA ARG A 639 2.44 0.81 9.45
C ARG A 639 2.35 0.11 10.82
N THR A 640 1.17 0.04 11.42
CA THR A 640 0.96 -0.36 12.84
C THR A 640 -0.19 -1.34 13.08
N ALA A 641 -1.17 -1.41 12.18
CA ALA A 641 -2.49 -2.02 12.36
C ALA A 641 -3.25 -1.57 13.63
N ASN A 642 -2.84 -0.45 14.25
CA ASN A 642 -3.34 0.00 15.55
C ASN A 642 -4.02 1.38 15.44
N GLN A 643 -5.32 1.44 15.77
CA GLN A 643 -6.11 2.67 15.82
C GLN A 643 -5.62 3.63 16.92
N GLU A 644 -5.09 3.13 18.03
CA GLU A 644 -4.54 3.95 19.11
C GLU A 644 -3.27 4.70 18.66
N GLU A 645 -2.40 4.06 17.87
CA GLU A 645 -1.25 4.77 17.26
C GLU A 645 -1.69 5.82 16.24
N VAL A 646 -2.80 5.60 15.52
CA VAL A 646 -3.42 6.61 14.65
C VAL A 646 -3.93 7.80 15.46
N MET A 647 -4.69 7.54 16.53
CA MET A 647 -5.25 8.55 17.43
C MET A 647 -4.16 9.45 18.00
N ASN A 648 -3.14 8.84 18.61
CA ASN A 648 -1.97 9.56 19.13
C ASN A 648 -1.26 10.37 18.02
N ALA A 649 -1.14 9.83 16.80
CA ALA A 649 -0.57 10.56 15.68
C ALA A 649 -1.42 11.76 15.23
N LEU A 650 -2.75 11.68 15.24
CA LEU A 650 -3.62 12.81 14.92
C LEU A 650 -3.51 13.92 15.97
N MET A 651 -3.60 13.56 17.26
CA MET A 651 -3.45 14.50 18.37
C MET A 651 -2.09 15.23 18.30
N LEU A 652 -1.00 14.50 18.03
CA LEU A 652 0.35 15.07 17.92
C LEU A 652 0.60 15.92 16.67
N ASN A 653 0.02 15.59 15.51
CA ASN A 653 0.26 16.33 14.26
C ASN A 653 -0.70 17.51 14.04
N PHE A 654 -1.92 17.43 14.56
CA PHE A 654 -2.96 18.44 14.36
C PHE A 654 -3.34 19.23 15.62
N SER A 655 -2.77 18.91 16.79
CA SER A 655 -3.16 19.48 18.10
C SER A 655 -4.64 19.29 18.44
N MET A 656 -5.21 18.16 18.00
CA MET A 656 -6.61 17.77 18.29
C MET A 656 -6.74 17.12 19.66
N ASP A 657 -7.92 17.24 20.26
CA ASP A 657 -8.33 16.42 21.41
C ASP A 657 -8.71 14.99 20.99
N GLN A 658 -8.93 14.13 21.99
CA GLN A 658 -9.20 12.70 21.81
C GLN A 658 -10.58 12.44 21.18
N ASP A 659 -11.62 13.23 21.48
CA ASP A 659 -12.95 13.00 20.92
C ASP A 659 -13.04 13.47 19.45
N THR A 660 -12.39 14.58 19.11
CA THR A 660 -12.24 15.07 17.74
C THR A 660 -11.42 14.10 16.90
N ALA A 661 -10.29 13.60 17.42
CA ALA A 661 -9.50 12.59 16.74
C ALA A 661 -10.30 11.29 16.52
N LEU A 662 -11.11 10.85 17.50
CA LEU A 662 -11.96 9.66 17.37
C LEU A 662 -13.00 9.84 16.27
N LYS A 663 -13.67 11.01 16.20
CA LYS A 663 -14.65 11.33 15.16
C LYS A 663 -14.04 11.30 13.76
N GLU A 664 -12.86 11.87 13.57
CA GLU A 664 -12.16 11.80 12.27
C GLU A 664 -11.71 10.36 11.92
N VAL A 665 -11.29 9.54 12.88
CA VAL A 665 -10.94 8.12 12.65
C VAL A 665 -12.18 7.28 12.30
N VAL A 666 -13.29 7.48 13.02
CA VAL A 666 -14.57 6.81 12.75
C VAL A 666 -15.10 7.19 11.37
N LYS A 667 -15.14 8.49 11.07
CA LYS A 667 -15.53 9.03 9.76
C LYS A 667 -14.67 8.42 8.65
N TYR A 668 -13.35 8.49 8.77
CA TYR A 668 -12.42 7.91 7.81
C TYR A 668 -12.74 6.44 7.53
N PHE A 669 -12.92 5.61 8.57
CA PHE A 669 -13.16 4.17 8.41
C PHE A 669 -14.58 3.80 7.95
N ASN A 670 -15.50 4.76 7.90
CA ASN A 670 -16.81 4.62 7.26
C ASN A 670 -16.81 5.17 5.82
N GLU A 671 -15.93 6.12 5.50
CA GLU A 671 -15.70 6.66 4.14
C GLU A 671 -14.73 5.81 3.28
N HIS A 672 -13.80 5.07 3.90
CA HIS A 672 -12.71 4.35 3.23
C HIS A 672 -12.84 2.84 3.31
N THR A 673 -12.38 2.16 2.25
CA THR A 673 -12.56 0.74 2.02
C THR A 673 -11.57 -0.10 2.83
N ARG A 674 -12.10 -0.80 3.83
CA ARG A 674 -11.38 -1.80 4.66
C ARG A 674 -11.59 -3.22 4.11
N ILE A 675 -10.55 -4.04 4.10
CA ILE A 675 -10.61 -5.47 3.72
C ILE A 675 -9.92 -6.37 4.75
N GLN A 676 -10.18 -7.68 4.68
CA GLN A 676 -9.30 -8.68 5.32
C GLN A 676 -7.87 -8.52 4.78
N GLY A 677 -6.88 -8.46 5.67
CA GLY A 677 -5.47 -8.34 5.29
C GLY A 677 -4.83 -9.69 4.93
N GLN A 678 -3.78 -9.63 4.10
CA GLN A 678 -3.20 -10.79 3.43
C GLN A 678 -2.16 -11.59 4.24
N TYR A 679 -1.83 -11.15 5.46
CA TYR A 679 -0.82 -11.79 6.31
C TYR A 679 -1.44 -12.29 7.62
N VAL A 680 -0.95 -13.41 8.14
CA VAL A 680 -1.47 -14.05 9.39
C VAL A 680 -1.50 -13.10 10.60
N ASN A 681 -0.60 -12.12 10.62
CA ASN A 681 -0.47 -11.13 11.69
C ASN A 681 -1.09 -9.76 11.37
N LYS A 682 -1.80 -9.62 10.23
CA LYS A 682 -2.40 -8.37 9.76
C LYS A 682 -3.83 -8.62 9.29
N ASN A 683 -4.77 -8.68 10.25
CA ASN A 683 -6.16 -9.06 9.99
C ASN A 683 -6.97 -8.05 9.14
N ILE A 684 -6.57 -6.77 9.13
CA ILE A 684 -7.27 -5.69 8.41
C ILE A 684 -6.25 -4.91 7.57
N ASP A 685 -6.64 -4.54 6.36
CA ASP A 685 -5.90 -3.59 5.52
C ASP A 685 -6.81 -2.52 4.92
N ILE A 686 -6.20 -1.43 4.45
CA ILE A 686 -6.87 -0.32 3.76
C ILE A 686 -6.59 -0.45 2.27
N VAL A 687 -7.65 -0.49 1.45
CA VAL A 687 -7.56 -0.59 -0.02
C VAL A 687 -7.07 0.72 -0.64
N ASP A 688 -7.66 1.84 -0.21
CA ASP A 688 -7.51 3.14 -0.85
C ASP A 688 -6.09 3.72 -0.69
N ASN A 689 -5.56 4.33 -1.75
CA ASN A 689 -4.16 4.75 -1.79
C ASN A 689 -4.03 6.26 -2.04
N PRO A 690 -3.35 7.03 -1.15
CA PRO A 690 -3.10 8.44 -1.38
C PRO A 690 -2.07 8.71 -2.51
N GLY A 691 -1.42 7.69 -3.06
CA GLY A 691 -0.31 7.87 -4.01
C GLY A 691 1.03 8.16 -3.33
N PHE A 692 2.05 8.49 -4.12
CA PHE A 692 3.40 8.72 -3.61
C PHE A 692 3.80 10.20 -3.67
N PRO A 693 4.22 10.83 -2.56
CA PRO A 693 4.75 12.19 -2.58
C PRO A 693 6.04 12.27 -3.40
N VAL A 694 6.07 13.20 -4.36
CA VAL A 694 7.22 13.48 -5.23
C VAL A 694 7.66 14.93 -5.07
N ILE A 695 8.90 15.12 -4.61
CA ILE A 695 9.51 16.42 -4.37
C ILE A 695 10.61 16.66 -5.40
N PHE A 696 10.43 17.66 -6.27
CA PHE A 696 11.46 18.22 -7.13
C PHE A 696 12.06 19.46 -6.46
N SER A 697 13.36 19.43 -6.16
CA SER A 697 14.06 20.48 -5.44
C SER A 697 15.37 20.88 -6.12
N LYS A 698 15.73 22.17 -6.03
CA LYS A 698 17.09 22.62 -6.34
C LYS A 698 17.96 22.49 -5.08
N SER A 699 19.13 21.86 -5.22
CA SER A 699 20.13 21.80 -4.16
C SER A 699 20.58 23.21 -3.72
N PRO A 700 20.63 23.54 -2.41
CA PRO A 700 20.88 24.93 -1.97
C PRO A 700 22.27 25.50 -2.32
N PHE A 701 23.25 24.64 -2.60
CA PHE A 701 24.66 25.02 -2.75
C PHE A 701 25.29 24.65 -4.10
N ASP A 702 24.58 23.93 -4.96
CA ASP A 702 25.03 23.60 -6.32
C ASP A 702 23.86 23.54 -7.32
N ASP A 703 24.13 23.79 -8.60
CA ASP A 703 23.12 23.77 -9.67
C ASP A 703 22.72 22.33 -10.04
N LYS A 704 22.05 21.66 -9.09
CA LYS A 704 21.62 20.27 -9.19
C LYS A 704 20.16 20.12 -8.82
N LEU A 705 19.45 19.38 -9.65
CA LEU A 705 18.13 18.86 -9.38
C LEU A 705 18.26 17.66 -8.45
N VAL A 706 17.47 17.65 -7.38
CA VAL A 706 17.25 16.50 -6.50
C VAL A 706 15.76 16.18 -6.56
N ILE A 707 15.44 14.99 -7.05
CA ILE A 707 14.08 14.44 -7.02
C ILE A 707 14.04 13.35 -5.96
N LYS A 708 13.00 13.38 -5.12
CA LYS A 708 12.69 12.30 -4.17
C LYS A 708 11.26 11.85 -4.33
N VAL A 709 11.05 10.53 -4.33
CA VAL A 709 9.75 9.89 -4.21
C VAL A 709 9.73 9.12 -2.89
N SER A 710 8.69 9.30 -2.09
CA SER A 710 8.57 8.65 -0.78
C SER A 710 7.36 7.74 -0.67
N LYS A 711 7.37 6.85 0.33
CA LYS A 711 6.23 5.96 0.67
C LYS A 711 5.85 4.95 -0.43
N ILE A 712 6.80 4.55 -1.27
CA ILE A 712 6.58 3.52 -2.28
C ILE A 712 6.38 2.17 -1.58
N ASN A 713 5.31 1.45 -1.89
CA ASN A 713 4.91 0.20 -1.22
C ASN A 713 5.14 -1.09 -2.06
N SER A 714 5.81 -0.98 -3.22
CA SER A 714 6.19 -2.11 -4.08
C SER A 714 7.49 -1.78 -4.84
N ILE A 715 8.27 -2.79 -5.25
CA ILE A 715 9.50 -2.57 -6.03
C ILE A 715 9.22 -2.27 -7.51
N GLU A 716 8.08 -2.71 -8.04
CA GLU A 716 7.65 -2.55 -9.44
C GLU A 716 7.53 -1.07 -9.79
N PHE A 717 6.94 -0.28 -8.89
CA PHE A 717 6.86 1.18 -9.01
C PHE A 717 8.22 1.86 -9.22
N VAL A 718 9.33 1.28 -8.77
CA VAL A 718 10.66 1.90 -8.89
C VAL A 718 11.11 2.00 -10.35
N ASP A 719 10.69 1.10 -11.22
CA ASP A 719 10.97 1.19 -12.66
C ASP A 719 9.94 2.05 -13.42
N ILE A 720 8.66 2.01 -13.03
CA ILE A 720 7.62 2.92 -13.56
C ILE A 720 7.97 4.40 -13.27
N LEU A 721 8.35 4.72 -12.02
CA LEU A 721 8.80 6.05 -11.63
C LEU A 721 10.07 6.48 -12.36
N ARG A 722 10.96 5.55 -12.76
CA ARG A 722 12.12 5.88 -13.59
C ARG A 722 11.71 6.34 -14.98
N ILE A 723 10.74 5.68 -15.62
CA ILE A 723 10.23 6.06 -16.96
C ILE A 723 9.73 7.50 -16.94
N TYR A 724 8.80 7.83 -16.05
CA TYR A 724 8.24 9.18 -15.95
C TYR A 724 9.28 10.23 -15.55
N LEU A 725 10.11 9.99 -14.53
CA LEU A 725 11.09 10.97 -14.07
C LEU A 725 12.21 11.21 -15.09
N ASP A 726 12.71 10.16 -15.77
CA ASP A 726 13.72 10.28 -16.82
C ASP A 726 13.18 11.09 -18.00
N THR A 727 11.96 10.79 -18.48
CA THR A 727 11.30 11.58 -19.56
C THR A 727 11.03 13.04 -19.15
N ILE A 728 10.59 13.32 -17.91
CA ILE A 728 10.44 14.71 -17.41
C ILE A 728 11.79 15.44 -17.46
N ILE A 729 12.89 14.79 -17.06
CA ILE A 729 14.24 15.39 -17.12
C ILE A 729 14.69 15.57 -18.58
N ARG A 730 14.33 14.68 -19.52
CA ARG A 730 14.59 14.88 -20.96
C ARG A 730 13.88 16.12 -21.48
N LEU A 731 12.55 16.16 -21.37
CA LEU A 731 11.72 17.28 -21.83
C LEU A 731 12.20 18.63 -21.25
N THR A 732 12.55 18.66 -19.97
CA THR A 732 12.90 19.90 -19.27
C THR A 732 14.39 20.28 -19.32
N GLN A 733 15.34 19.35 -19.45
CA GLN A 733 16.78 19.63 -19.36
C GLN A 733 17.62 19.03 -20.50
N TYR A 734 17.22 17.92 -21.11
CA TYR A 734 17.98 17.23 -22.16
C TYR A 734 17.13 16.90 -23.41
N PRO A 735 16.44 17.89 -24.04
CA PRO A 735 15.58 17.63 -25.19
C PRO A 735 16.37 17.06 -26.38
N GLU A 736 17.67 17.36 -26.48
CA GLU A 736 18.55 16.81 -27.51
C GLU A 736 18.81 15.28 -27.40
N SER A 737 18.33 14.65 -26.32
CA SER A 737 18.39 13.20 -26.11
C SER A 737 17.14 12.43 -26.58
N THR A 738 16.18 13.15 -27.18
CA THR A 738 14.86 12.66 -27.62
C THR A 738 14.69 12.86 -29.14
N ASN A 739 13.83 12.08 -29.80
CA ASN A 739 13.44 12.36 -31.19
C ASN A 739 12.65 13.68 -31.26
N GLN A 740 12.97 14.55 -32.22
CA GLN A 740 12.31 15.83 -32.45
C GLN A 740 10.80 15.68 -32.69
N GLU A 741 10.38 14.66 -33.46
CA GLU A 741 8.96 14.45 -33.81
C GLU A 741 8.14 13.98 -32.59
N LEU A 742 8.73 13.16 -31.71
CA LEU A 742 8.12 12.79 -30.43
C LEU A 742 8.07 13.97 -29.45
N LEU A 743 9.10 14.84 -29.45
CA LEU A 743 9.10 16.07 -28.66
C LEU A 743 7.98 17.02 -29.12
N GLU A 744 7.73 17.13 -30.42
CA GLU A 744 6.63 17.93 -31.00
C GLU A 744 5.25 17.31 -30.72
N LYS A 745 5.06 15.99 -30.90
CA LYS A 745 3.86 15.22 -30.47
C LYS A 745 3.54 15.51 -29.00
N MET A 746 4.54 15.39 -28.13
CA MET A 746 4.39 15.61 -26.69
C MET A 746 4.03 17.05 -26.34
N ILE A 747 4.69 18.05 -26.94
CA ILE A 747 4.37 19.47 -26.73
C ILE A 747 2.93 19.78 -27.18
N LEU A 748 2.48 19.23 -28.31
CA LEU A 748 1.10 19.38 -28.78
C LEU A 748 0.08 18.80 -27.80
N LEU A 749 0.34 17.61 -27.25
CA LEU A 749 -0.50 16.98 -26.23
C LEU A 749 -0.58 17.81 -24.94
N CYS A 750 0.55 18.31 -24.43
CA CYS A 750 0.58 19.08 -23.18
C CYS A 750 -0.07 20.48 -23.30
N ASN A 751 -0.09 21.06 -24.50
CA ASN A 751 -0.68 22.38 -24.75
C ASN A 751 -2.22 22.36 -24.84
N LYS A 752 -2.86 21.21 -25.11
CA LYS A 752 -4.32 21.10 -25.14
C LYS A 752 -4.88 21.26 -23.72
N LYS A 753 -5.49 22.42 -23.42
CA LYS A 753 -6.19 22.66 -22.14
C LYS A 753 -7.14 21.49 -21.83
N THR A 754 -7.14 21.03 -20.60
CA THR A 754 -8.10 20.05 -20.08
C THR A 754 -9.22 20.83 -19.37
N LYS A 755 -10.50 20.50 -19.59
CA LYS A 755 -11.51 20.71 -18.53
C LYS A 755 -10.97 19.95 -17.29
N LYS A 756 -11.16 20.46 -16.06
CA LYS A 756 -10.60 19.80 -14.86
C LYS A 756 -11.05 18.33 -14.86
N VAL A 757 -10.08 17.41 -14.85
CA VAL A 757 -10.38 15.97 -14.84
C VAL A 757 -11.08 15.65 -13.52
N GLN A 758 -12.39 15.46 -13.57
CA GLN A 758 -13.07 14.73 -12.51
C GLN A 758 -12.52 13.30 -12.55
N ILE A 759 -12.00 12.82 -11.43
CA ILE A 759 -11.66 11.40 -11.27
C ILE A 759 -12.94 10.62 -11.52
N ASP A 760 -12.86 9.59 -12.36
CA ASP A 760 -13.99 8.97 -13.06
C ASP A 760 -14.90 8.16 -12.10
N LYS A 761 -15.74 8.85 -11.33
CA LYS A 761 -16.46 8.36 -10.14
C LYS A 761 -17.41 7.16 -10.37
N GLY A 762 -17.86 6.92 -11.60
CA GLY A 762 -19.00 6.03 -11.88
C GLY A 762 -18.85 4.53 -11.59
N ILE A 763 -17.74 4.06 -11.02
CA ILE A 763 -17.52 2.64 -10.67
C ILE A 763 -16.79 2.54 -9.34
N ASP A 764 -17.32 1.74 -8.40
CA ASP A 764 -16.71 1.46 -7.10
C ASP A 764 -15.31 0.84 -7.25
N ASN A 765 -14.35 1.26 -6.41
CA ASN A 765 -12.99 0.70 -6.38
C ASN A 765 -12.98 -0.82 -6.09
N LEU A 766 -13.86 -1.25 -5.18
CA LEU A 766 -14.03 -2.63 -4.73
C LEU A 766 -15.49 -3.06 -4.93
N ILE A 767 -15.69 -4.17 -5.64
CA ILE A 767 -16.98 -4.84 -5.76
C ILE A 767 -16.91 -6.15 -4.97
N ILE A 768 -17.92 -6.39 -4.11
CA ILE A 768 -18.05 -7.62 -3.34
C ILE A 768 -19.39 -8.25 -3.69
N THR A 769 -19.38 -9.47 -4.24
CA THR A 769 -20.60 -10.25 -4.50
C THR A 769 -20.64 -11.49 -3.59
N GLY A 770 -21.83 -11.80 -3.09
CA GLY A 770 -22.09 -12.90 -2.16
C GLY A 770 -22.30 -12.48 -0.71
N ASN A 771 -22.47 -13.47 0.17
CA ASN A 771 -22.91 -13.29 1.56
C ASN A 771 -21.77 -12.87 2.53
N THR A 772 -20.91 -11.93 2.14
CA THR A 772 -19.93 -11.32 3.04
C THR A 772 -20.64 -10.46 4.08
N VAL A 773 -20.21 -10.54 5.35
CA VAL A 773 -20.63 -9.55 6.35
C VAL A 773 -19.71 -8.33 6.16
N PRO A 774 -20.24 -7.13 5.83
CA PRO A 774 -19.39 -5.94 5.77
C PRO A 774 -18.75 -5.71 7.14
N ILE A 775 -17.51 -5.22 7.15
CA ILE A 775 -16.86 -4.80 8.40
C ILE A 775 -17.75 -3.71 9.01
N VAL A 776 -18.33 -3.99 10.17
CA VAL A 776 -19.38 -3.16 10.78
C VAL A 776 -18.93 -1.70 10.85
N PRO A 777 -19.81 -0.72 10.52
CA PRO A 777 -19.52 0.69 10.74
C PRO A 777 -19.01 0.92 12.16
N LEU A 778 -18.03 1.79 12.33
CA LEU A 778 -17.57 2.13 13.67
C LEU A 778 -18.61 3.05 14.31
N GLU A 779 -19.42 2.48 15.20
CA GLU A 779 -20.33 3.23 16.05
C GLU A 779 -19.55 3.92 17.18
N ILE A 780 -19.91 5.17 17.48
CA ILE A 780 -19.36 5.89 18.62
C ILE A 780 -20.10 5.41 19.87
N PHE A 781 -19.51 4.47 20.59
CA PHE A 781 -20.01 4.07 21.91
C PHE A 781 -19.79 5.21 22.91
N ASP A 782 -20.89 5.79 23.40
CA ASP A 782 -20.86 6.69 24.57
C ASP A 782 -20.31 5.93 25.78
N ARG A 783 -19.16 6.37 26.29
CA ARG A 783 -18.49 5.78 27.45
C ARG A 783 -19.21 6.16 28.75
N ASN A 784 -20.30 5.46 29.06
CA ASN A 784 -20.86 5.45 30.40
C ASN A 784 -19.92 4.66 31.33
N GLU A 785 -19.42 5.29 32.40
CA GLU A 785 -18.30 4.78 33.22
C GLU A 785 -18.63 3.58 34.15
N ASP A 786 -19.89 3.11 34.17
CA ASP A 786 -20.42 2.24 35.25
C ASP A 786 -20.45 0.72 34.98
N GLU A 787 -20.07 0.21 33.79
CA GLU A 787 -20.08 -1.25 33.49
C GLU A 787 -18.74 -1.79 32.93
N ILE A 788 -17.74 -1.95 33.81
CA ILE A 788 -16.54 -2.78 33.55
C ILE A 788 -16.26 -3.74 34.73
N GLU A 789 -17.01 -4.84 34.81
CA GLU A 789 -16.58 -6.08 35.48
C GLU A 789 -16.85 -7.29 34.55
N GLU A 790 -15.97 -8.30 34.62
CA GLU A 790 -16.08 -9.63 33.98
C GLU A 790 -16.17 -9.73 32.43
N LYS A 791 -15.14 -9.24 31.71
CA LYS A 791 -14.72 -9.82 30.41
C LYS A 791 -13.18 -9.95 30.27
N GLU A 792 -12.58 -10.84 31.06
CA GLU A 792 -11.21 -11.30 30.80
C GLU A 792 -11.18 -12.21 29.56
N ASP A 793 -10.89 -11.66 28.37
CA ASP A 793 -9.85 -12.21 27.46
C ASP A 793 -9.61 -11.33 26.20
N ILE A 794 -8.40 -11.44 25.64
CA ILE A 794 -7.92 -10.88 24.35
C ILE A 794 -7.62 -9.37 24.29
N ASN A 795 -8.47 -8.45 24.77
CA ASN A 795 -8.22 -7.00 24.67
C ASN A 795 -7.59 -6.40 25.95
N ASP A 796 -6.28 -6.55 26.12
CA ASP A 796 -5.49 -6.00 27.25
C ASP A 796 -4.43 -4.99 26.76
N PHE A 797 -4.90 -3.82 26.36
CA PHE A 797 -4.12 -2.62 26.00
C PHE A 797 -4.80 -1.38 26.60
N GLU A 798 -4.79 -1.27 27.92
CA GLU A 798 -5.05 0.00 28.60
C GLU A 798 -3.79 0.88 28.66
N GLU A 799 -4.03 2.18 28.87
CA GLU A 799 -3.07 3.27 28.74
C GLU A 799 -1.91 3.21 29.74
N ASP A 800 -0.78 3.82 29.36
CA ASP A 800 0.16 4.39 30.33
C ASP A 800 0.67 5.73 29.76
N GLU A 801 0.13 6.82 30.31
CA GLU A 801 0.48 8.21 30.00
C GLU A 801 2.00 8.41 29.93
N TYR A 802 2.53 8.91 28.80
CA TYR A 802 3.93 9.33 28.70
C TYR A 802 4.19 10.56 29.58
N LYS A 803 4.35 10.32 30.88
CA LYS A 803 4.66 11.36 31.86
C LYS A 803 6.02 11.94 31.54
N TYR A 804 5.99 13.07 30.82
CA TYR A 804 7.15 13.90 30.54
C TYR A 804 7.83 14.22 31.86
N ILE A 805 8.98 13.59 32.13
CA ILE A 805 9.87 14.03 33.21
C ILE A 805 10.57 15.27 32.66
N PRO A 806 10.31 16.48 33.18
CA PRO A 806 11.20 17.58 32.94
C PRO A 806 12.50 17.21 33.63
N LEU A 807 13.54 16.92 32.85
CA LEU A 807 14.88 16.94 33.41
C LEU A 807 15.19 18.42 33.63
N ASP A 808 15.11 18.85 34.90
CA ASP A 808 15.60 20.16 35.32
C ASP A 808 17.01 20.35 34.73
N GLU A 809 17.21 21.47 34.04
CA GLU A 809 18.52 21.85 33.54
C GLU A 809 19.38 22.28 34.75
N GLU A 810 19.99 21.30 35.43
CA GLU A 810 21.07 21.56 36.37
C GLU A 810 22.20 22.25 35.60
N GLU A 811 22.24 23.59 35.69
CA GLU A 811 23.32 24.41 35.17
C GLU A 811 24.66 23.93 35.75
N VAL A 812 25.45 23.26 34.93
CA VAL A 812 26.80 22.83 35.31
C VAL A 812 27.71 24.06 35.30
N GLU A 813 27.69 24.82 36.40
CA GLU A 813 28.67 25.87 36.68
C GLU A 813 30.08 25.27 36.70
N GLU A 814 30.81 25.33 35.58
CA GLU A 814 32.24 25.02 35.52
C GLU A 814 33.03 26.10 36.29
N LYS A 815 33.16 25.90 37.61
CA LYS A 815 33.93 26.76 38.52
C LYS A 815 35.44 26.56 38.34
N ASP A 816 35.98 27.19 37.32
CA ASP A 816 37.42 27.23 37.04
C ASP A 816 38.12 28.31 37.90
N GLU A 817 38.51 27.95 39.14
CA GLU A 817 39.26 28.87 40.02
C GLU A 817 40.77 28.91 39.72
N VAL A 818 41.16 29.98 39.03
CA VAL A 818 42.34 30.83 39.35
C VAL A 818 43.74 30.22 39.21
N LYS A 819 44.52 30.83 38.30
CA LYS A 819 45.83 31.38 38.67
C LYS A 819 46.23 32.60 37.85
N GLU A 820 46.48 33.70 38.56
CA GLU A 820 47.03 34.93 38.02
C GLU A 820 48.43 34.73 37.43
N LYS A 821 48.78 35.57 36.45
CA LYS A 821 50.03 36.34 36.52
C LYS A 821 49.95 37.63 35.73
N ASN A 822 50.46 38.69 36.34
CA ASN A 822 50.53 40.04 35.77
C ASN A 822 51.40 40.07 34.51
N GLU A 823 51.05 40.96 33.58
CA GLU A 823 51.98 42.05 33.24
C GLU A 823 51.20 43.31 32.81
N VAL A 824 51.90 44.45 32.71
CA VAL A 824 51.33 45.80 32.77
C VAL A 824 51.79 46.62 31.58
N LYS A 825 50.91 47.45 30.97
CA LYS A 825 51.21 48.86 30.57
C LYS A 825 50.13 49.62 29.78
N GLU A 826 49.99 50.90 30.13
CA GLU A 826 50.01 52.13 29.29
C GLU A 826 49.27 52.18 27.91
N LYS A 827 48.61 53.28 27.48
CA LYS A 827 48.08 54.52 28.11
C LYS A 827 47.33 55.38 27.05
N ASN A 828 46.82 56.56 27.45
CA ASN A 828 46.23 57.65 26.64
C ASN A 828 44.76 57.40 26.20
N GLU A 829 43.81 58.36 26.12
CA GLU A 829 43.82 59.82 25.83
C GLU A 829 44.02 60.13 24.32
N ASP A 830 43.28 61.03 23.64
CA ASP A 830 42.21 61.96 24.10
C ASP A 830 41.16 62.29 22.98
N LYS A 831 40.30 63.29 23.23
CA LYS A 831 39.27 63.97 22.38
C LYS A 831 39.85 64.50 21.01
N HIS A 832 39.10 65.06 20.04
CA HIS A 832 37.94 65.98 20.06
C HIS A 832 37.24 66.13 18.67
N HIS A 833 36.14 66.90 18.63
CA HIS A 833 35.62 67.83 17.59
C HIS A 833 36.51 68.12 16.34
N ASP A 834 35.99 68.47 15.14
CA ASP A 834 34.59 68.77 14.72
C ASP A 834 34.34 68.39 13.22
N GLU A 835 33.55 69.00 12.31
CA GLU A 835 32.91 70.33 12.16
C GLU A 835 31.68 70.31 11.18
N SER A 836 31.23 71.48 10.70
CA SER A 836 30.00 71.81 9.92
C SER A 836 30.20 71.79 8.37
N ASP A 837 29.27 72.09 7.44
CA ASP A 837 27.83 72.49 7.41
C ASP A 837 27.20 72.26 5.98
N ASP A 838 26.10 72.95 5.63
CA ASP A 838 25.47 73.21 4.30
C ASP A 838 24.51 72.11 3.73
N LYS A 839 23.16 72.13 3.86
CA LYS A 839 22.10 73.16 3.59
C LYS A 839 22.10 73.74 2.16
N GLU A 840 21.01 74.19 1.51
CA GLU A 840 19.52 74.06 1.61
C GLU A 840 18.92 74.61 0.28
N GLU A 841 17.64 74.49 -0.10
CA GLU A 841 16.45 73.88 0.53
C GLU A 841 15.86 72.83 -0.47
N GLN A 842 14.61 72.68 -0.96
CA GLN A 842 13.23 73.21 -0.80
C GLN A 842 12.29 72.09 -1.36
N GLN A 843 10.94 72.01 -1.26
CA GLN A 843 9.86 72.91 -0.86
C GLN A 843 8.71 72.09 -0.18
N ILE A 844 7.54 72.70 0.02
CA ILE A 844 6.39 72.24 0.85
C ILE A 844 5.06 72.76 0.21
N PRO A 845 3.83 72.77 0.82
CA PRO A 845 3.32 72.37 2.16
C PRO A 845 2.10 71.37 2.07
N LEU A 846 1.33 70.94 3.09
CA LEU A 846 0.64 71.62 4.21
C LEU A 846 0.14 70.63 5.32
N GLN A 847 0.33 71.00 6.60
CA GLN A 847 -0.62 70.86 7.75
C GLN A 847 -1.07 69.44 8.23
N GLN A 848 -1.48 69.17 9.50
CA GLN A 848 -1.74 70.03 10.67
C GLN A 848 -1.63 69.29 12.05
N ASN A 849 -0.83 69.82 12.98
CA ASN A 849 -1.04 69.99 14.45
C ASN A 849 -1.35 68.84 15.47
N PRO A 850 -1.17 69.07 16.80
CA PRO A 850 -0.74 67.99 17.74
C PRO A 850 -1.39 67.98 19.15
N SER A 851 -0.75 67.23 20.08
CA SER A 851 -0.57 67.49 21.54
C SER A 851 -1.48 66.86 22.63
N GLU A 852 -0.80 66.20 23.57
CA GLU A 852 -1.00 66.09 25.03
C GLU A 852 -2.41 66.03 25.68
N LYS A 853 -2.67 64.98 26.50
CA LYS A 853 -2.58 65.05 27.99
C LYS A 853 -2.92 63.75 28.72
N THR A 854 -2.31 63.55 29.89
CA THR A 854 -2.75 62.61 30.94
C THR A 854 -3.80 63.28 31.84
N PRO A 855 -4.61 62.49 32.58
CA PRO A 855 -4.31 62.39 34.01
C PRO A 855 -4.54 61.00 34.66
N SER A 856 -3.95 60.87 35.85
CA SER A 856 -4.00 59.76 36.81
C SER A 856 -5.36 59.44 37.45
N ILE A 857 -5.49 58.26 38.08
CA ILE A 857 -5.70 58.11 39.55
C ILE A 857 -5.46 56.65 40.01
N LYS A 858 -5.18 56.43 41.30
CA LYS A 858 -5.02 55.12 41.97
C LYS A 858 -6.05 54.94 43.11
N SER A 859 -6.42 53.68 43.36
CA SER A 859 -6.84 53.14 44.67
C SER A 859 -6.52 51.63 44.66
N ASN A 860 -5.78 51.02 45.59
CA ASN A 860 -6.03 50.84 47.04
C ASN A 860 -7.26 49.93 47.31
N GLU A 861 -7.22 48.89 48.16
CA GLU A 861 -6.14 48.41 49.07
C GLU A 861 -6.40 46.98 49.64
N SER A 862 -5.60 46.56 50.63
CA SER A 862 -5.92 45.61 51.74
C SER A 862 -5.53 44.10 51.67
N ASN A 863 -4.23 43.85 51.85
CA ASN A 863 -3.65 43.09 52.99
C ASN A 863 -4.30 41.77 53.54
N ARG A 864 -3.56 40.66 53.38
CA ARG A 864 -2.89 39.87 54.46
C ARG A 864 -3.75 39.25 55.60
N PHE A 865 -3.77 37.91 55.72
CA PHE A 865 -3.27 37.13 56.88
C PHE A 865 -3.44 35.59 56.73
N LEU A 866 -2.44 34.82 57.17
CA LEU A 866 -2.53 33.41 57.64
C LEU A 866 -2.52 33.42 59.19
N PRO A 867 -2.66 32.32 59.95
CA PRO A 867 -3.02 30.91 59.62
C PRO A 867 -4.17 30.37 60.50
N SER A 868 -4.57 29.09 60.33
CA SER A 868 -4.67 28.09 61.44
C SER A 868 -5.34 26.76 61.03
N GLU A 869 -4.72 25.63 61.33
CA GLU A 869 -5.44 24.41 61.75
C GLU A 869 -5.82 24.54 63.25
N PRO A 870 -6.75 23.73 63.83
CA PRO A 870 -6.30 22.44 64.35
C PRO A 870 -7.36 21.31 64.53
N SER A 871 -6.85 20.07 64.73
CA SER A 871 -7.33 19.04 65.67
C SER A 871 -8.53 18.12 65.33
N SER A 872 -8.65 16.87 65.85
CA SER A 872 -7.66 15.88 66.36
C SER A 872 -8.32 14.53 66.80
N ILE A 873 -7.46 13.57 67.22
CA ILE A 873 -7.66 12.56 68.31
C ILE A 873 -8.05 11.09 67.99
N LYS A 874 -7.01 10.22 68.01
CA LYS A 874 -6.91 8.84 68.57
C LYS A 874 -7.63 7.69 67.82
N SER A 875 -7.19 6.42 67.91
CA SER A 875 -6.49 5.75 69.04
C SER A 875 -5.63 4.51 68.70
N ASN A 876 -4.63 4.22 69.57
CA ASN A 876 -4.02 2.93 69.94
C ASN A 876 -3.29 2.09 68.86
N GLU A 877 -1.96 1.86 68.96
CA GLU A 877 -1.24 0.83 69.76
C GLU A 877 -1.44 -0.62 69.23
N SER A 878 -0.41 -1.47 69.01
CA SER A 878 0.90 -1.59 69.68
C SER A 878 1.97 -2.42 68.90
N ASN A 879 3.26 -2.23 69.26
CA ASN A 879 4.42 -3.18 69.33
C ASN A 879 4.44 -4.49 68.45
N ARG A 880 5.59 -5.00 67.94
CA ARG A 880 6.91 -5.15 68.62
C ARG A 880 8.07 -5.66 67.70
N PHE A 881 9.26 -5.06 67.83
CA PHE A 881 10.65 -5.62 67.71
C PHE A 881 11.10 -6.46 66.47
N LEU A 882 12.04 -5.88 65.69
CA LEU A 882 13.47 -6.24 65.48
C LEU A 882 13.95 -7.70 65.13
N PRO A 883 15.14 -7.86 64.48
CA PRO A 883 15.47 -9.03 63.64
C PRO A 883 16.52 -10.01 64.22
N SER A 884 16.73 -11.14 63.52
CA SER A 884 17.93 -11.99 63.65
C SER A 884 18.24 -12.85 62.40
N GLU A 885 19.49 -12.80 61.94
CA GLU A 885 20.16 -13.83 61.13
C GLU A 885 20.53 -15.08 62.00
N PRO A 886 21.36 -16.05 61.55
CA PRO A 886 21.16 -16.99 60.44
C PRO A 886 21.43 -18.47 60.85
N SER A 887 21.67 -19.32 59.84
CA SER A 887 22.54 -20.51 59.85
C SER A 887 21.97 -21.91 60.20
N SER A 888 22.44 -22.89 59.41
CA SER A 888 23.05 -24.18 59.82
C SER A 888 22.50 -25.41 59.05
N VAL A 889 23.27 -26.47 58.70
CA VAL A 889 24.71 -26.63 58.39
C VAL A 889 24.92 -28.04 57.76
N LYS A 890 25.63 -28.15 56.62
CA LYS A 890 26.50 -29.30 56.16
C LYS A 890 25.91 -30.74 56.11
N SER A 891 26.52 -31.75 55.48
CA SER A 891 27.51 -31.89 54.39
C SER A 891 27.54 -33.35 53.89
N ASN A 892 28.22 -33.59 52.76
CA ASN A 892 29.15 -34.71 52.44
C ASN A 892 29.09 -34.98 50.93
N GLU A 893 30.16 -34.80 50.15
CA GLU A 893 31.35 -35.66 50.01
C GLU A 893 31.06 -37.00 49.29
N SER A 894 31.83 -37.45 48.28
CA SER A 894 32.99 -36.81 47.60
C SER A 894 33.38 -37.53 46.28
N ASN A 895 34.35 -36.93 45.56
CA ASN A 895 35.32 -37.57 44.64
C ASN A 895 34.92 -38.07 43.23
N ARG A 896 35.30 -37.26 42.22
CA ARG A 896 36.46 -37.52 41.30
C ARG A 896 36.43 -38.77 40.41
N PHE A 897 36.47 -38.58 39.08
CA PHE A 897 37.60 -38.95 38.18
C PHE A 897 37.41 -38.43 36.74
N LEU A 898 38.52 -38.25 36.00
CA LEU A 898 38.59 -38.03 34.54
C LEU A 898 39.29 -39.28 33.90
N PRO A 899 39.62 -39.34 32.59
CA PRO A 899 38.86 -40.14 31.63
C PRO A 899 39.67 -41.29 31.01
N SER A 900 39.02 -42.20 30.27
CA SER A 900 39.71 -43.21 29.45
C SER A 900 38.88 -43.74 28.26
N GLU A 901 39.25 -43.32 27.06
CA GLU A 901 39.21 -44.13 25.83
C GLU A 901 40.33 -45.24 25.89
N PRO A 902 40.56 -46.17 24.92
CA PRO A 902 40.10 -46.15 23.51
C PRO A 902 39.81 -47.53 22.83
N SER A 903 39.73 -47.49 21.49
CA SER A 903 39.86 -48.58 20.49
C SER A 903 38.57 -49.34 20.11
N SER A 904 38.36 -49.83 18.87
CA SER A 904 39.26 -49.91 17.69
C SER A 904 38.46 -49.85 16.35
N VAL A 905 38.74 -48.98 15.35
CA VAL A 905 39.77 -49.05 14.27
C VAL A 905 39.24 -49.54 12.88
N LYS A 906 39.67 -48.84 11.80
CA LYS A 906 39.52 -49.09 10.32
C LYS A 906 38.19 -48.66 9.64
N SER A 907 38.20 -48.11 8.41
CA SER A 907 39.30 -47.58 7.56
C SER A 907 38.85 -46.87 6.27
N ASN A 908 39.70 -45.96 5.76
CA ASN A 908 39.84 -45.44 4.37
C ASN A 908 38.89 -44.32 3.86
N GLU A 909 39.48 -43.14 3.64
CA GLU A 909 39.79 -42.53 2.32
C GLU A 909 38.99 -42.93 1.06
N SER A 910 38.80 -42.07 0.03
CA SER A 910 38.87 -40.59 -0.09
C SER A 910 38.46 -40.17 -1.52
N ASN A 911 37.83 -38.99 -1.70
CA ASN A 911 38.27 -37.91 -2.62
C ASN A 911 37.24 -36.78 -2.78
N LYS A 912 37.74 -35.60 -3.20
CA LYS A 912 36.93 -34.44 -3.61
C LYS A 912 36.71 -34.45 -5.12
N PHE A 913 35.64 -33.80 -5.59
CA PHE A 913 35.61 -33.11 -6.88
C PHE A 913 35.14 -31.66 -6.69
N LEU A 914 35.52 -30.79 -7.62
CA LEU A 914 35.25 -29.34 -7.60
C LEU A 914 34.11 -29.00 -8.58
N PRO A 915 33.36 -27.90 -8.35
CA PRO A 915 32.43 -27.36 -9.35
C PRO A 915 33.19 -26.70 -10.52
N SER A 916 32.54 -26.61 -11.67
CA SER A 916 33.09 -26.05 -12.91
C SER A 916 32.36 -24.79 -13.37
N GLU A 917 33.12 -23.76 -13.75
CA GLU A 917 32.63 -22.56 -14.43
C GLU A 917 32.24 -22.86 -15.90
N PRO A 918 31.28 -22.12 -16.48
CA PRO A 918 31.16 -21.94 -17.92
C PRO A 918 31.68 -20.55 -18.36
N SER A 919 32.61 -20.53 -19.32
CA SER A 919 33.20 -19.31 -19.88
C SER A 919 32.39 -18.72 -21.04
N SER A 920 32.45 -17.41 -21.24
CA SER A 920 31.83 -16.70 -22.37
C SER A 920 32.50 -16.97 -23.72
N VAL A 921 31.70 -16.93 -24.79
CA VAL A 921 32.16 -16.84 -26.20
C VAL A 921 31.29 -15.80 -26.92
N LYS A 922 31.87 -15.09 -27.90
CA LYS A 922 31.17 -14.16 -28.78
C LYS A 922 30.92 -14.79 -30.15
N SER A 923 29.75 -14.53 -30.71
CA SER A 923 29.52 -14.35 -32.16
C SER A 923 28.30 -13.46 -32.33
#